data_AF-A0A0L8I926-F1
#
_entry.id   AF-A0A0L8I926-F1
#
_cell.length_a   1.000
_cell.length_b   1.000
_cell.length_c   1.000
_cell.angle_alpha   90.00
_cell.angle_beta   90.00
_cell.angle_gamma   90.00
#
_symmetry.space_group_name_H-M   'P 1'
#
loop_
_entity.id
_entity.type
_entity.pdbx_description
1 polymer ?
#
loop_
_entity_poly.entity_id
_entity_poly.type
_entity_poly.pdbx_seq_one_letter_code
_entity_poly.pdbx_strand_id
1 'polypeptide(L)'
;MTSVRNRFEKGNVEEGPTVEVPTDDEKPSSMFLDFAMTCSLHGLKNAFSKSSKKPQKVLWLLLLMTCIAAALFQILDRILYFYQYPVSVLLDVNYNDSLLFPTITICNQNKFRATEAYKLGIYRMIENVNKAENRSFAFSSEFIQQAKAMNISERDLRQQIAHTKEDMIIDCHWSSERCAPENFTTIFTDEGVCYSFNTDASNPVKVASSGTENGLRLTLNVEQYEYMSGGQKSVGIKVLFHNSHDVPTIKDLGLASATGTNSFFGLQVVEVIGLPKPRGVCEDRKLNLFYKYSRSSCEAECITYALVETCGCRLSYMPKVNDSVPLCSLVSFITCYIPQRDKFHSFQLKCDCPLPCNMLLFDPSISYTAHSENKVSKLIMDPRMADVKQKLINAKEVKHRMDAGSISEFRNMLLNFNASNVAFRTVMLYKLETTIKINLAILQNISKKVEKVYASKLFLINYQKYLIEKNFERPWEAIAERTFHHVSFDFFNYIYTLKNMFLKLDEFINNSSNQRASEMLIHNIKMNIETKLNMVEKAEGNFTEYYQSLTSGVGIFRYRYLKVPRSHNFYAVPKQLLTIKLNQSKSDYSLRLSNTLISLKECLFNFSDMLDTRDTGFNLTKFTKVSDKFIHLSKLFNSIKSVFNGYTTKYALGIIKSKAAKLQTSLTNIRQIINDMNNSFTSLQIEQKHLNLTSSQNVFAVSSDIIRYLTNTSVTKISLAAILHSPNHVLNMMNLQVFMEELRERNSLLHYSWTKLNETVALLWQCIIQDRDSYAYYEYANYTKFSLPLENVTSELHDEYADYQEGSNVAKMFGTIDRDFFYRHKTVKEYVTKFKERNTINDLFVSENILEIAFFYKQLSYEIITDQVAYDFFSLMCDTGGALGLLLGSSILTIFELADFAIGFSFQKLLAKLLMKKRVENL
;
A
#
# COMPACT_ATOMS: atom_id res chain seq x y z
N MET A 1 -67.52 89.12 -72.15
CA MET A 1 -66.62 90.26 -71.84
C MET A 1 -65.44 90.14 -72.82
N THR A 2 -65.36 90.93 -73.90
CA THR A 2 -64.81 92.32 -73.98
C THR A 2 -63.37 92.39 -73.44
N SER A 3 -62.35 92.93 -74.13
CA SER A 3 -62.17 93.52 -75.49
C SER A 3 -60.64 93.69 -75.71
N VAL A 4 -60.05 93.88 -76.90
CA VAL A 4 -59.74 95.14 -77.64
C VAL A 4 -58.73 94.68 -78.73
N ARG A 5 -58.90 94.77 -80.06
CA ARG A 5 -59.13 95.88 -81.02
C ARG A 5 -57.84 96.48 -81.66
N ASN A 6 -57.54 95.99 -82.86
CA ASN A 6 -57.03 96.64 -84.10
C ASN A 6 -55.81 97.59 -84.12
N ARG A 7 -54.95 97.39 -85.13
CA ARG A 7 -54.57 98.37 -86.19
C ARG A 7 -54.18 97.60 -87.48
N PHE A 8 -54.95 97.73 -88.58
CA PHE A 8 -54.80 98.71 -89.69
C PHE A 8 -53.51 98.45 -90.51
N GLU A 9 -53.59 97.80 -91.69
CA GLU A 9 -53.87 98.34 -93.07
C GLU A 9 -52.54 98.40 -93.87
N LYS A 10 -52.37 98.11 -95.17
CA LYS A 10 -53.14 97.64 -96.35
C LYS A 10 -52.22 96.59 -97.06
N GLY A 11 -52.59 95.69 -97.98
CA GLY A 11 -53.79 95.44 -98.78
C GLY A 11 -53.35 94.97 -100.19
N ASN A 12 -53.84 93.82 -100.68
CA ASN A 12 -53.95 93.45 -102.10
C ASN A 12 -54.76 92.15 -102.29
N VAL A 13 -55.33 92.00 -103.49
CA VAL A 13 -56.51 91.20 -103.85
C VAL A 13 -56.30 90.68 -105.30
N GLU A 14 -56.62 89.45 -105.70
CA GLU A 14 -57.22 88.28 -105.04
C GLU A 14 -56.69 86.97 -105.69
N GLU A 15 -56.91 85.79 -105.10
CA GLU A 15 -57.33 84.57 -105.84
C GLU A 15 -57.74 83.41 -104.91
N GLY A 16 -58.71 82.60 -105.36
CA GLY A 16 -59.34 81.49 -104.62
C GLY A 16 -58.64 80.13 -104.78
N PRO A 17 -59.11 79.07 -104.09
CA PRO A 17 -58.28 77.92 -103.73
C PRO A 17 -58.26 76.77 -104.74
N THR A 18 -57.12 76.09 -104.83
CA THR A 18 -57.02 74.71 -105.35
C THR A 18 -56.82 73.72 -104.20
N VAL A 19 -57.69 72.71 -104.15
CA VAL A 19 -57.55 71.56 -103.24
C VAL A 19 -56.89 70.43 -104.01
N GLU A 20 -55.66 70.07 -103.65
CA GLU A 20 -54.97 68.93 -104.24
C GLU A 20 -55.35 67.61 -103.55
N VAL A 21 -55.58 66.58 -104.37
CA VAL A 21 -55.93 65.22 -103.94
C VAL A 21 -54.64 64.40 -103.80
N PRO A 22 -54.42 63.67 -102.69
CA PRO A 22 -53.24 62.84 -102.54
C PRO A 22 -53.35 61.56 -103.38
N THR A 23 -52.27 61.22 -104.10
CA THR A 23 -52.17 60.00 -104.93
C THR A 23 -51.60 58.81 -104.14
N ASP A 24 -52.28 57.67 -104.18
CA ASP A 24 -51.76 56.37 -103.72
C ASP A 24 -50.58 55.90 -104.58
N ASP A 25 -49.39 55.66 -103.98
CA ASP A 25 -48.49 54.53 -104.32
C ASP A 25 -47.18 54.48 -103.47
N GLU A 26 -47.27 54.47 -102.13
CA GLU A 26 -46.10 54.14 -101.30
C GLU A 26 -45.95 52.63 -101.09
N LYS A 27 -45.07 52.01 -101.89
CA LYS A 27 -44.63 50.63 -101.66
C LYS A 27 -43.93 50.51 -100.30
N PRO A 28 -44.12 49.42 -99.53
CA PRO A 28 -43.52 49.25 -98.20
C PRO A 28 -41.98 49.26 -98.15
N SER A 29 -41.30 49.31 -99.29
CA SER A 29 -39.85 49.53 -99.40
C SER A 29 -39.40 50.98 -99.26
N SER A 30 -40.26 52.01 -99.43
CA SER A 30 -39.90 53.41 -99.17
C SER A 30 -39.79 53.65 -97.67
N MET A 31 -40.87 53.38 -96.93
CA MET A 31 -40.95 53.61 -95.48
C MET A 31 -39.81 52.98 -94.68
N PHE A 32 -39.38 51.75 -95.00
CA PHE A 32 -38.22 51.12 -94.36
C PHE A 32 -36.90 51.82 -94.73
N LEU A 33 -36.76 52.30 -95.97
CA LEU A 33 -35.57 53.01 -96.40
C LEU A 33 -35.46 54.39 -95.74
N ASP A 34 -36.58 55.08 -95.59
CA ASP A 34 -36.63 56.40 -94.94
C ASP A 34 -36.35 56.26 -93.45
N PHE A 35 -36.94 55.25 -92.77
CA PHE A 35 -36.57 54.86 -91.41
C PHE A 35 -35.09 54.52 -91.28
N ALA A 36 -34.52 53.72 -92.18
CA ALA A 36 -33.10 53.39 -92.17
C ALA A 36 -32.18 54.61 -92.36
N MET A 37 -32.68 55.71 -92.91
CA MET A 37 -31.94 56.96 -93.13
C MET A 37 -32.05 57.97 -91.96
N THR A 38 -33.10 57.87 -91.14
CA THR A 38 -33.37 58.73 -89.97
C THR A 38 -33.06 58.06 -88.63
N CYS A 39 -33.10 56.73 -88.55
CA CYS A 39 -32.87 55.98 -87.31
C CYS A 39 -31.45 56.18 -86.76
N SER A 40 -31.35 56.28 -85.44
CA SER A 40 -30.10 56.47 -84.68
C SER A 40 -29.21 55.21 -84.60
N LEU A 41 -29.63 54.06 -85.15
CA LEU A 41 -28.78 52.87 -85.28
C LEU A 41 -27.57 53.14 -86.21
N HIS A 42 -26.36 53.13 -85.64
CA HIS A 42 -25.13 53.30 -86.39
C HIS A 42 -24.96 52.19 -87.44
N GLY A 43 -24.47 52.57 -88.62
CA GLY A 43 -24.28 51.66 -89.76
C GLY A 43 -25.53 51.37 -90.58
N LEU A 44 -26.75 51.48 -90.03
CA LEU A 44 -28.00 51.18 -90.75
C LEU A 44 -28.17 52.08 -91.99
N LYS A 45 -28.01 53.40 -91.80
CA LYS A 45 -27.98 54.41 -92.86
C LYS A 45 -26.97 54.10 -93.97
N ASN A 46 -25.79 53.62 -93.60
CA ASN A 46 -24.71 53.33 -94.55
C ASN A 46 -24.91 52.00 -95.30
N ALA A 47 -25.57 51.02 -94.68
CA ALA A 47 -25.95 49.76 -95.32
C ALA A 47 -27.03 49.99 -96.40
N PHE A 48 -27.99 50.89 -96.15
CA PHE A 48 -29.16 51.06 -97.03
C PHE A 48 -29.13 52.30 -97.96
N SER A 49 -28.31 53.32 -97.68
CA SER A 49 -28.21 54.59 -98.47
C SER A 49 -28.25 54.41 -100.00
N LYS A 50 -29.07 55.19 -100.70
CA LYS A 50 -29.15 55.21 -102.17
C LYS A 50 -27.83 55.58 -102.87
N SER A 51 -26.89 56.27 -102.19
CA SER A 51 -25.65 56.80 -102.78
C SER A 51 -24.46 55.82 -102.78
N SER A 52 -24.45 54.83 -101.87
CA SER A 52 -23.28 53.96 -101.65
C SER A 52 -23.14 52.83 -102.69
N LYS A 53 -21.88 52.48 -103.06
CA LYS A 53 -21.58 51.41 -104.02
C LYS A 53 -21.86 50.01 -103.42
N LYS A 54 -22.25 49.03 -104.24
CA LYS A 54 -22.58 47.65 -103.82
C LYS A 54 -21.60 47.02 -102.80
N PRO A 55 -20.26 46.97 -103.00
CA PRO A 55 -19.35 46.37 -102.03
C PRO A 55 -19.30 47.12 -100.69
N GLN A 56 -19.48 48.44 -100.71
CA GLN A 56 -19.52 49.27 -99.49
C GLN A 56 -20.76 48.95 -98.65
N LYS A 57 -21.91 48.68 -99.29
CA LYS A 57 -23.14 48.23 -98.60
C LYS A 57 -22.97 46.85 -97.96
N VAL A 58 -22.34 45.91 -98.67
CA VAL A 58 -22.04 44.57 -98.13
C VAL A 58 -21.11 44.67 -96.92
N LEU A 59 -20.07 45.50 -96.98
CA LEU A 59 -19.17 45.74 -95.85
C LEU A 59 -19.90 46.30 -94.61
N TRP A 60 -20.72 47.35 -94.79
CA TRP A 60 -21.50 47.92 -93.68
C TRP A 60 -22.53 46.95 -93.12
N LEU A 61 -23.16 46.12 -93.97
CA LEU A 61 -24.10 45.10 -93.53
C LEU A 61 -23.40 43.98 -92.73
N LEU A 62 -22.21 43.53 -93.16
CA LEU A 62 -21.40 42.56 -92.41
C LEU A 62 -20.94 43.12 -91.05
N LEU A 63 -20.48 44.37 -91.01
CA LEU A 63 -20.10 45.05 -89.77
C LEU A 63 -21.30 45.18 -88.82
N LEU A 64 -22.46 45.63 -89.33
CA LEU A 64 -23.69 45.74 -88.55
C LEU A 64 -24.14 44.38 -87.99
N MET A 65 -24.14 43.32 -88.80
CA MET A 65 -24.46 41.96 -88.34
C MET A 65 -23.48 41.45 -87.28
N THR A 66 -22.19 41.77 -87.40
CA THR A 66 -21.17 41.39 -86.42
C THR A 66 -21.37 42.13 -85.09
N CYS A 67 -21.66 43.43 -85.14
CA CYS A 67 -21.99 44.24 -83.97
C CYS A 67 -23.28 43.78 -83.28
N ILE A 68 -24.33 43.43 -84.06
CA ILE A 68 -25.57 42.86 -83.52
C ILE A 68 -25.31 41.52 -82.84
N ALA A 69 -24.54 40.62 -83.45
CA ALA A 69 -24.19 39.33 -82.86
C ALA A 69 -23.37 39.48 -81.56
N ALA A 70 -22.39 40.39 -81.54
CA ALA A 70 -21.61 40.70 -80.35
C ALA A 70 -22.46 41.31 -79.22
N ALA A 71 -23.38 42.23 -79.56
CA ALA A 71 -24.29 42.84 -78.58
C ALA A 71 -25.25 41.80 -77.99
N LEU A 72 -25.85 40.96 -78.84
CA LEU A 72 -26.70 39.86 -78.39
C LEU A 72 -25.94 38.87 -77.51
N PHE A 73 -24.69 38.54 -77.84
CA PHE A 73 -23.84 37.68 -77.01
C PHE A 73 -23.58 38.30 -75.64
N GLN A 74 -23.16 39.58 -75.58
CA GLN A 74 -22.93 40.27 -74.31
C GLN A 74 -24.21 40.37 -73.45
N ILE A 75 -25.34 40.71 -74.07
CA ILE A 75 -26.63 40.80 -73.37
C ILE A 75 -27.06 39.42 -72.86
N LEU A 76 -26.95 38.36 -73.66
CA LEU A 76 -27.26 36.99 -73.23
C LEU A 76 -26.35 36.51 -72.10
N ASP A 77 -25.05 36.79 -72.17
CA ASP A 77 -24.09 36.49 -71.11
C ASP A 77 -24.44 37.20 -69.79
N ARG A 78 -24.77 38.50 -69.84
CA ARG A 78 -25.21 39.26 -68.64
C ARG A 78 -26.57 38.80 -68.11
N ILE A 79 -27.52 38.42 -68.98
CA ILE A 79 -28.80 37.81 -68.58
C ILE A 79 -28.57 36.45 -67.89
N LEU A 80 -27.72 35.59 -68.46
CA LEU A 80 -27.37 34.31 -67.85
C LEU A 80 -26.67 34.50 -66.50
N TYR A 81 -25.76 35.47 -66.39
CA TYR A 81 -25.12 35.83 -65.13
C TYR A 81 -26.13 36.36 -64.10
N PHE A 82 -27.12 37.16 -64.49
CA PHE A 82 -28.20 37.58 -63.60
C PHE A 82 -29.02 36.40 -63.05
N TYR A 83 -29.33 35.41 -63.90
CA TYR A 83 -30.04 34.18 -63.49
C TYR A 83 -29.15 33.16 -62.75
N GLN A 84 -27.84 33.38 -62.64
CA GLN A 84 -26.96 32.65 -61.70
C GLN A 84 -27.05 33.19 -60.27
N TYR A 85 -27.79 34.28 -60.04
CA TYR A 85 -28.01 34.90 -58.72
C TYR A 85 -26.72 35.21 -57.92
N PRO A 86 -25.74 35.94 -58.49
CA PRO A 86 -24.49 36.22 -57.81
C PRO A 86 -24.70 37.05 -56.52
N VAL A 87 -23.99 36.65 -55.47
CA VAL A 87 -23.99 37.25 -54.13
C VAL A 87 -22.57 37.71 -53.79
N SER A 88 -22.46 38.83 -53.09
CA SER A 88 -21.22 39.34 -52.51
C SER A 88 -21.38 39.44 -51.00
N VAL A 89 -20.29 39.32 -50.26
CA VAL A 89 -20.28 39.38 -48.80
C VAL A 89 -19.73 40.74 -48.36
N LEU A 90 -20.47 41.43 -47.50
CA LEU A 90 -19.98 42.58 -46.74
C LEU A 90 -19.42 42.11 -45.40
N LEU A 91 -18.27 42.66 -45.00
CA LEU A 91 -17.70 42.48 -43.67
C LEU A 91 -17.55 43.85 -43.01
N ASP A 92 -18.40 44.15 -42.04
CA ASP A 92 -18.32 45.36 -41.23
C ASP A 92 -17.83 45.02 -39.81
N VAL A 93 -16.96 45.84 -39.24
CA VAL A 93 -16.45 45.66 -37.86
C VAL A 93 -16.88 46.84 -37.01
N ASN A 94 -17.87 46.60 -36.16
CA ASN A 94 -18.49 47.64 -35.33
C ASN A 94 -17.93 47.63 -33.91
N TYR A 95 -17.20 48.67 -33.55
CA TYR A 95 -16.74 48.93 -32.18
C TYR A 95 -17.87 49.54 -31.35
N ASN A 96 -18.01 49.12 -30.09
CA ASN A 96 -19.11 49.53 -29.22
C ASN A 96 -18.62 49.73 -27.78
N ASP A 97 -19.20 50.69 -27.05
CA ASP A 97 -18.82 50.99 -25.66
C ASP A 97 -19.21 49.86 -24.68
N SER A 98 -20.19 49.03 -25.06
CA SER A 98 -20.53 47.81 -24.31
C SER A 98 -21.07 46.71 -25.22
N LEU A 99 -20.79 45.46 -24.87
CA LEU A 99 -21.35 44.27 -25.53
C LEU A 99 -22.20 43.48 -24.54
N LEU A 100 -23.26 42.85 -25.05
CA LEU A 100 -24.00 41.82 -24.31
C LEU A 100 -23.05 40.63 -24.08
N PHE A 101 -22.99 40.12 -22.85
CA PHE A 101 -22.28 38.87 -22.57
C PHE A 101 -23.14 37.69 -23.05
N PRO A 102 -22.59 36.58 -23.55
CA PRO A 102 -23.39 35.41 -23.94
C PRO A 102 -24.01 34.74 -22.72
N THR A 103 -24.95 33.82 -22.97
CA THR A 103 -25.24 32.75 -22.01
C THR A 103 -24.10 31.73 -22.09
N ILE A 104 -23.52 31.40 -20.93
CA ILE A 104 -22.44 30.41 -20.83
C ILE A 104 -22.97 29.20 -20.08
N THR A 105 -23.17 28.09 -20.80
CA THR A 105 -23.61 26.82 -20.21
C THR A 105 -22.42 25.89 -20.00
N ILE A 106 -22.22 25.47 -18.75
CA ILE A 106 -21.13 24.60 -18.31
C ILE A 106 -21.72 23.26 -17.85
N CYS A 107 -21.20 22.17 -18.41
CA CYS A 107 -21.54 20.81 -18.00
C CYS A 107 -20.29 20.11 -17.47
N ASN A 108 -20.40 19.40 -16.34
CA ASN A 108 -19.44 18.35 -16.03
C ASN A 108 -19.51 17.32 -17.17
N GLN A 109 -18.38 16.78 -17.63
CA GLN A 109 -18.46 15.65 -18.55
C GLN A 109 -19.13 14.47 -17.86
N ASN A 110 -18.85 14.22 -16.58
CA ASN A 110 -19.50 13.15 -15.81
C ASN A 110 -20.96 13.45 -15.51
N LYS A 111 -21.83 12.52 -15.93
CA LYS A 111 -23.29 12.68 -15.84
C LYS A 111 -23.84 12.37 -14.45
N PHE A 112 -23.15 11.52 -13.68
CA PHE A 112 -23.66 10.92 -12.44
C PHE A 112 -22.55 10.72 -11.40
N ARG A 113 -22.78 11.15 -10.16
CA ARG A 113 -21.90 10.93 -9.02
C ARG A 113 -22.00 9.49 -8.50
N ALA A 114 -20.86 8.83 -8.35
CA ALA A 114 -20.71 7.50 -7.79
C ALA A 114 -21.35 7.36 -6.39
N THR A 115 -21.19 8.35 -5.51
CA THR A 115 -21.71 8.31 -4.14
C THR A 115 -23.23 8.37 -4.07
N GLU A 116 -23.87 9.28 -4.82
CA GLU A 116 -25.33 9.38 -4.87
C GLU A 116 -25.97 8.16 -5.55
N ALA A 117 -25.38 7.67 -6.64
CA ALA A 117 -25.82 6.42 -7.27
C ALA A 117 -25.69 5.20 -6.33
N TYR A 118 -24.70 5.19 -5.43
CA TYR A 118 -24.57 4.15 -4.41
C TYR A 118 -25.61 4.29 -3.29
N LYS A 119 -25.85 5.50 -2.77
CA LYS A 119 -26.89 5.78 -1.75
C LYS A 119 -28.29 5.35 -2.20
N LEU A 120 -28.63 5.58 -3.47
CA LEU A 120 -29.90 5.16 -4.07
C LEU A 120 -29.95 3.67 -4.49
N GLY A 121 -28.85 2.91 -4.30
CA GLY A 121 -28.77 1.49 -4.66
C GLY A 121 -28.75 1.20 -6.16
N ILE A 122 -28.57 2.21 -7.01
CA ILE A 122 -28.62 2.11 -8.48
C ILE A 122 -27.24 2.08 -9.16
N TYR A 123 -26.14 2.14 -8.40
CA TYR A 123 -24.78 2.23 -8.96
C TYR A 123 -24.53 1.22 -10.09
N ARG A 124 -24.91 -0.06 -9.91
CA ARG A 124 -24.77 -1.10 -10.94
C ARG A 124 -25.65 -0.87 -12.16
N MET A 125 -26.85 -0.31 -11.96
CA MET A 125 -27.74 0.05 -13.06
C MET A 125 -27.13 1.18 -13.89
N ILE A 126 -26.63 2.23 -13.25
CA ILE A 126 -25.95 3.36 -13.91
C ILE A 126 -24.64 2.92 -14.59
N GLU A 127 -23.86 2.04 -13.95
CA GLU A 127 -22.66 1.43 -14.57
C GLU A 127 -23.01 0.67 -15.86
N ASN A 128 -24.16 0.01 -15.90
CA ASN A 128 -24.64 -0.69 -17.10
C ASN A 128 -25.25 0.27 -18.14
N VAL A 129 -25.93 1.34 -17.74
CA VAL A 129 -26.35 2.44 -18.64
C VAL A 129 -25.12 3.05 -19.32
N ASN A 130 -24.06 3.32 -18.56
CA ASN A 130 -22.80 3.84 -19.07
C ASN A 130 -22.14 2.87 -20.07
N LYS A 131 -22.08 1.58 -19.77
CA LYS A 131 -21.57 0.56 -20.73
C LYS A 131 -22.45 0.44 -21.98
N ALA A 132 -23.77 0.60 -21.84
CA ALA A 132 -24.72 0.65 -22.94
C ALA A 132 -24.53 1.87 -23.86
N GLU A 133 -23.83 2.93 -23.42
CA GLU A 133 -23.51 4.06 -24.31
C GLU A 133 -22.64 3.66 -25.52
N ASN A 134 -22.05 2.46 -25.53
CA ASN A 134 -21.20 1.95 -26.61
C ASN A 134 -21.75 0.71 -27.35
N ARG A 135 -22.89 0.12 -26.94
CA ARG A 135 -23.49 -1.08 -27.57
C ARG A 135 -25.00 -1.19 -27.32
N SER A 136 -25.73 -1.81 -28.25
CA SER A 136 -27.11 -2.28 -28.02
C SER A 136 -27.16 -3.22 -26.81
N PHE A 137 -27.77 -2.77 -25.71
CA PHE A 137 -27.78 -3.49 -24.44
C PHE A 137 -29.21 -3.68 -23.92
N ALA A 138 -29.57 -4.93 -23.64
CA ALA A 138 -30.82 -5.26 -22.96
C ALA A 138 -30.59 -5.28 -21.45
N PHE A 139 -31.32 -4.45 -20.71
CA PHE A 139 -31.25 -4.42 -19.25
C PHE A 139 -31.88 -5.68 -18.65
N SER A 140 -31.33 -6.17 -17.53
CA SER A 140 -31.91 -7.33 -16.83
C SER A 140 -33.31 -7.00 -16.27
N SER A 141 -34.13 -8.03 -16.14
CA SER A 141 -35.46 -7.93 -15.53
C SER A 141 -35.42 -7.37 -14.10
N GLU A 142 -34.35 -7.66 -13.36
CA GLU A 142 -34.09 -7.13 -12.01
C GLU A 142 -33.96 -5.60 -12.00
N PHE A 143 -33.18 -4.99 -12.91
CA PHE A 143 -33.07 -3.54 -13.01
C PHE A 143 -34.40 -2.88 -13.43
N ILE A 144 -35.17 -3.54 -14.32
CA ILE A 144 -36.49 -3.05 -14.74
C ILE A 144 -37.47 -3.06 -13.56
N GLN A 145 -37.43 -4.10 -12.71
CA GLN A 145 -38.22 -4.15 -11.47
C GLN A 145 -37.78 -3.07 -10.47
N GLN A 146 -36.47 -2.88 -10.28
CA GLN A 146 -35.93 -1.83 -9.41
C GLN A 146 -36.37 -0.42 -9.86
N ALA A 147 -36.23 -0.12 -11.15
CA ALA A 147 -36.67 1.15 -11.74
C ALA A 147 -38.19 1.36 -11.60
N LYS A 148 -38.99 0.29 -11.75
CA LYS A 148 -40.45 0.33 -11.56
C LYS A 148 -40.85 0.54 -10.09
N ALA A 149 -40.09 -0.03 -9.14
CA ALA A 149 -40.32 0.17 -7.70
C ALA A 149 -39.97 1.59 -7.23
N MET A 150 -39.00 2.26 -7.86
CA MET A 150 -38.62 3.64 -7.53
C MET A 150 -39.66 4.68 -7.99
N ASN A 151 -40.42 4.38 -9.05
CA ASN A 151 -41.46 5.26 -9.61
C ASN A 151 -41.02 6.73 -9.81
N ILE A 152 -39.76 6.92 -10.24
CA ILE A 152 -39.13 8.23 -10.41
C ILE A 152 -39.08 8.64 -11.90
N SER A 153 -39.16 9.94 -12.18
CA SER A 153 -38.95 10.44 -13.54
C SER A 153 -37.46 10.46 -13.89
N GLU A 154 -37.14 10.44 -15.19
CA GLU A 154 -35.78 10.57 -15.69
C GLU A 154 -35.12 11.89 -15.24
N ARG A 155 -35.91 12.97 -15.18
CA ARG A 155 -35.47 14.30 -14.71
C ARG A 155 -35.07 14.27 -13.24
N ASP A 156 -35.96 13.79 -12.36
CA ASP A 156 -35.74 13.83 -10.92
C ASP A 156 -34.57 12.94 -10.52
N LEU A 157 -34.42 11.78 -11.19
CA LEU A 157 -33.26 10.93 -11.02
C LEU A 157 -31.97 11.66 -11.38
N ARG A 158 -31.89 12.24 -12.59
CA ARG A 158 -30.69 13.00 -13.03
C ARG A 158 -30.37 14.11 -12.04
N GLN A 159 -31.37 14.85 -11.58
CA GLN A 159 -31.16 15.95 -10.64
C GLN A 159 -30.64 15.47 -9.26
N GLN A 160 -31.05 14.31 -8.78
CA GLN A 160 -30.56 13.75 -7.51
C GLN A 160 -29.11 13.25 -7.58
N ILE A 161 -28.70 12.65 -8.71
CA ILE A 161 -27.37 12.02 -8.83
C ILE A 161 -26.36 12.84 -9.64
N ALA A 162 -26.73 13.97 -10.23
CA ALA A 162 -25.79 14.87 -10.90
C ALA A 162 -24.77 15.50 -9.93
N HIS A 163 -23.72 16.06 -10.50
CA HIS A 163 -22.86 17.01 -9.80
C HIS A 163 -23.65 18.28 -9.48
N THR A 164 -23.42 18.86 -8.31
CA THR A 164 -24.05 20.11 -7.87
C THR A 164 -23.12 21.29 -8.12
N LYS A 165 -23.68 22.45 -8.46
CA LYS A 165 -22.89 23.68 -8.71
C LYS A 165 -22.15 24.17 -7.46
N GLU A 166 -22.68 23.87 -6.28
CA GLU A 166 -22.09 24.14 -4.97
C GLU A 166 -20.84 23.28 -4.71
N ASP A 167 -20.78 22.07 -5.28
CA ASP A 167 -19.63 21.15 -5.17
C ASP A 167 -18.60 21.40 -6.28
N MET A 168 -19.07 21.84 -7.45
CA MET A 168 -18.25 22.15 -8.62
C MET A 168 -17.60 23.53 -8.57
N ILE A 169 -18.28 24.58 -8.11
CA ILE A 169 -17.75 25.96 -8.15
C ILE A 169 -17.09 26.30 -6.82
N ILE A 170 -15.75 26.19 -6.77
CA ILE A 170 -14.96 26.55 -5.57
C ILE A 170 -14.91 28.07 -5.41
N ASP A 171 -14.65 28.78 -6.51
CA ASP A 171 -14.38 30.22 -6.54
C ASP A 171 -14.96 30.83 -7.82
N CYS A 172 -15.58 32.01 -7.72
CA CYS A 172 -16.29 32.66 -8.81
C CYS A 172 -16.05 34.17 -8.77
N HIS A 173 -15.61 34.73 -9.89
CA HIS A 173 -15.50 36.18 -10.06
C HIS A 173 -16.16 36.64 -11.37
N TRP A 174 -17.01 37.66 -11.29
CA TRP A 174 -17.64 38.34 -12.43
C TRP A 174 -17.20 39.80 -12.43
N SER A 175 -16.57 40.26 -13.52
CA SER A 175 -16.08 41.64 -13.64
C SER A 175 -15.25 42.11 -12.41
N SER A 176 -14.35 41.25 -11.95
CA SER A 176 -13.52 41.39 -10.73
C SER A 176 -14.25 41.36 -9.38
N GLU A 177 -15.58 41.36 -9.34
CA GLU A 177 -16.35 41.14 -8.12
C GLU A 177 -16.59 39.65 -7.87
N ARG A 178 -16.87 39.24 -6.62
CA ARG A 178 -17.19 37.85 -6.30
C ARG A 178 -18.62 37.51 -6.70
N CYS A 179 -18.78 36.48 -7.53
CA CYS A 179 -20.06 35.83 -7.77
C CYS A 179 -20.20 34.58 -6.90
N ALA A 180 -21.39 33.97 -6.91
CA ALA A 180 -21.71 32.78 -6.14
C ALA A 180 -22.44 31.74 -7.01
N PRO A 181 -22.51 30.45 -6.62
CA PRO A 181 -23.21 29.42 -7.38
C PRO A 181 -24.68 29.77 -7.67
N GLU A 182 -25.33 30.57 -6.82
CA GLU A 182 -26.69 31.09 -7.00
C GLU A 182 -26.88 31.87 -8.31
N ASN A 183 -25.82 32.50 -8.84
CA ASN A 183 -25.85 33.22 -10.13
C ASN A 183 -25.97 32.28 -11.35
N PHE A 184 -25.86 30.96 -11.16
CA PHE A 184 -26.00 29.96 -12.21
C PHE A 184 -27.36 29.25 -12.13
N THR A 185 -28.11 29.28 -13.23
CA THR A 185 -29.37 28.54 -13.35
C THR A 185 -29.09 27.09 -13.73
N THR A 186 -29.90 26.16 -13.21
CA THR A 186 -29.79 24.74 -13.54
C THR A 186 -30.56 24.45 -14.82
N ILE A 187 -29.86 24.00 -15.87
CA ILE A 187 -30.44 23.64 -17.16
C ILE A 187 -30.23 22.14 -17.42
N PHE A 188 -31.26 21.49 -17.95
CA PHE A 188 -31.17 20.12 -18.45
C PHE A 188 -30.79 20.16 -19.93
N THR A 189 -29.75 19.42 -20.30
CA THR A 189 -29.18 19.35 -21.66
C THR A 189 -29.11 17.89 -22.14
N ASP A 190 -28.67 17.72 -23.39
CA ASP A 190 -28.33 16.44 -23.99
C ASP A 190 -27.19 15.69 -23.24
N GLU A 191 -26.28 16.40 -22.57
CA GLU A 191 -25.26 15.80 -21.69
C GLU A 191 -25.75 15.55 -20.27
N GLY A 192 -26.74 16.28 -19.75
CA GLY A 192 -27.33 16.01 -18.43
C GLY A 192 -27.75 17.26 -17.67
N VAL A 193 -27.31 17.38 -16.42
CA VAL A 193 -27.58 18.56 -15.59
C VAL A 193 -26.37 19.50 -15.69
N CYS A 194 -26.64 20.73 -16.09
CA CYS A 194 -25.63 21.73 -16.39
C CYS A 194 -26.01 23.08 -15.77
N TYR A 195 -25.05 24.00 -15.78
CA TYR A 195 -25.13 25.27 -15.07
C TYR A 195 -24.85 26.44 -16.01
N SER A 196 -25.81 27.35 -16.09
CA SER A 196 -25.81 28.42 -17.09
C SER A 196 -25.73 29.78 -16.43
N PHE A 197 -24.73 30.57 -16.80
CA PHE A 197 -24.59 31.97 -16.41
C PHE A 197 -25.33 32.86 -17.42
N ASN A 198 -25.91 33.97 -16.95
CA ASN A 198 -26.56 34.99 -17.77
C ASN A 198 -27.68 34.42 -18.68
N THR A 199 -28.71 33.82 -18.08
CA THR A 199 -29.86 33.23 -18.79
C THR A 199 -31.10 34.11 -18.87
N ASP A 200 -31.16 35.21 -18.11
CA ASP A 200 -32.32 36.11 -18.15
C ASP A 200 -32.25 37.03 -19.39
N ALA A 201 -33.07 36.73 -20.38
CA ALA A 201 -33.22 37.53 -21.59
C ALA A 201 -33.82 38.93 -21.33
N SER A 202 -34.49 39.14 -20.20
CA SER A 202 -35.14 40.41 -19.84
C SER A 202 -34.14 41.43 -19.30
N ASN A 203 -33.10 40.95 -18.62
CA ASN A 203 -32.02 41.76 -18.05
C ASN A 203 -30.64 41.12 -18.30
N PRO A 204 -30.21 41.02 -19.57
CA PRO A 204 -28.96 40.36 -19.93
C PRO A 204 -27.76 41.20 -19.51
N VAL A 205 -26.75 40.55 -18.93
CA VAL A 205 -25.55 41.20 -18.42
C VAL A 205 -24.69 41.73 -19.58
N LYS A 206 -24.11 42.93 -19.40
CA LYS A 206 -23.24 43.60 -20.37
C LYS A 206 -21.82 43.76 -19.83
N VAL A 207 -20.85 43.85 -20.74
CA VAL A 207 -19.44 44.09 -20.46
C VAL A 207 -19.02 45.40 -21.12
N ALA A 208 -18.34 46.26 -20.36
CA ALA A 208 -17.90 47.61 -20.78
C ALA A 208 -16.37 47.73 -20.96
N SER A 209 -15.62 46.64 -20.84
CA SER A 209 -14.17 46.60 -21.15
C SER A 209 -13.73 45.17 -21.51
N SER A 210 -12.74 45.02 -22.39
CA SER A 210 -12.21 43.70 -22.78
C SER A 210 -11.21 43.13 -21.76
N GLY A 211 -10.83 41.86 -21.92
CA GLY A 211 -9.80 41.21 -21.09
C GLY A 211 -10.32 40.44 -19.87
N THR A 212 -9.43 39.63 -19.28
CA THR A 212 -9.78 38.55 -18.32
C THR A 212 -10.42 39.02 -17.01
N GLU A 213 -10.10 40.22 -16.55
CA GLU A 213 -10.62 40.78 -15.29
C GLU A 213 -12.06 41.33 -15.45
N ASN A 214 -12.49 41.62 -16.68
CA ASN A 214 -13.80 42.19 -17.02
C ASN A 214 -14.82 41.12 -17.47
N GLY A 215 -14.49 39.84 -17.29
CA GLY A 215 -15.31 38.70 -17.67
C GLY A 215 -15.69 37.79 -16.50
N LEU A 216 -16.06 36.54 -16.82
CA LEU A 216 -16.38 35.50 -15.85
C LEU A 216 -15.17 34.60 -15.63
N ARG A 217 -14.70 34.47 -14.39
CA ARG A 217 -13.63 33.55 -13.99
C ARG A 217 -14.12 32.57 -12.93
N LEU A 218 -13.79 31.30 -13.10
CA LEU A 218 -14.20 30.22 -12.21
C LEU A 218 -13.00 29.35 -11.84
N THR A 219 -12.90 28.96 -10.56
CA THR A 219 -12.12 27.80 -10.13
C THR A 219 -13.10 26.66 -9.89
N LEU A 220 -12.95 25.59 -10.66
CA LEU A 220 -13.87 24.46 -10.69
C LEU A 220 -13.22 23.20 -10.12
N ASN A 221 -13.98 22.46 -9.32
CA ASN A 221 -13.74 21.07 -8.97
C ASN A 221 -14.56 20.19 -9.93
N VAL A 222 -13.89 19.46 -10.81
CA VAL A 222 -14.51 18.54 -11.76
C VAL A 222 -14.95 17.24 -11.07
N GLU A 223 -14.50 16.99 -9.83
CA GLU A 223 -14.84 15.80 -9.05
C GLU A 223 -14.53 14.47 -9.77
N GLN A 224 -13.34 14.32 -10.35
CA GLN A 224 -12.92 13.06 -11.01
C GLN A 224 -13.02 11.84 -10.07
N TYR A 225 -12.92 12.06 -8.75
CA TYR A 225 -13.18 11.03 -7.76
C TYR A 225 -14.61 10.45 -7.81
N GLU A 226 -15.63 11.22 -8.21
CA GLU A 226 -17.02 10.76 -8.38
C GLU A 226 -17.29 10.06 -9.71
N TYR A 227 -16.37 10.12 -10.69
CA TYR A 227 -16.60 9.54 -12.03
C TYR A 227 -16.88 8.04 -11.98
N MET A 228 -17.92 7.60 -12.71
CA MET A 228 -18.31 6.20 -12.81
C MET A 228 -17.69 5.51 -14.04
N SER A 229 -17.38 4.21 -13.91
CA SER A 229 -16.78 3.43 -14.99
C SER A 229 -17.71 3.26 -16.20
N GLY A 230 -17.13 3.21 -17.41
CA GLY A 230 -17.75 2.66 -18.62
C GLY A 230 -18.38 3.65 -19.61
N GLY A 231 -18.66 4.90 -19.22
CA GLY A 231 -19.35 5.86 -20.09
C GLY A 231 -18.42 6.79 -20.86
N GLN A 232 -17.33 7.25 -20.22
CA GLN A 232 -16.65 8.47 -20.65
C GLN A 232 -15.18 8.26 -20.99
N LYS A 233 -14.74 8.96 -22.04
CA LYS A 233 -13.39 8.84 -22.63
C LYS A 233 -12.45 9.99 -22.24
N SER A 234 -12.98 11.01 -21.58
CA SER A 234 -12.28 12.24 -21.21
C SER A 234 -12.76 12.74 -19.85
N VAL A 235 -11.97 13.62 -19.23
CA VAL A 235 -12.19 14.22 -17.91
C VAL A 235 -12.08 15.73 -18.05
N GLY A 236 -12.93 16.46 -17.35
CA GLY A 236 -13.07 17.91 -17.52
C GLY A 236 -14.53 18.32 -17.66
N ILE A 237 -14.73 19.50 -18.24
CA ILE A 237 -16.05 20.07 -18.52
C ILE A 237 -16.28 20.20 -20.03
N LYS A 238 -17.53 20.45 -20.43
CA LYS A 238 -17.88 21.05 -21.70
C LYS A 238 -18.50 22.44 -21.46
N VAL A 239 -18.20 23.39 -22.34
CA VAL A 239 -18.74 24.76 -22.31
C VAL A 239 -19.35 25.11 -23.66
N LEU A 240 -20.51 25.76 -23.65
CA LEU A 240 -21.14 26.33 -24.83
C LEU A 240 -21.49 27.80 -24.59
N PHE A 241 -21.16 28.62 -25.58
CA PHE A 241 -21.53 30.04 -25.67
C PHE A 241 -22.70 30.16 -26.64
N HIS A 242 -23.83 30.69 -26.18
CA HIS A 242 -25.04 30.78 -27.00
C HIS A 242 -25.91 31.99 -26.62
N ASN A 243 -26.92 32.29 -27.44
CA ASN A 243 -27.95 33.26 -27.08
C ASN A 243 -28.85 32.66 -25.99
N SER A 244 -29.37 33.48 -25.08
CA SER A 244 -30.27 33.04 -23.98
C SER A 244 -31.56 32.36 -24.46
N HIS A 245 -31.90 32.54 -25.74
CA HIS A 245 -33.08 31.99 -26.39
C HIS A 245 -32.83 30.67 -27.14
N ASP A 246 -31.58 30.28 -27.36
CA ASP A 246 -31.22 29.06 -28.08
C ASP A 246 -31.21 27.83 -27.17
N VAL A 247 -31.62 26.68 -27.72
CA VAL A 247 -31.50 25.39 -27.03
C VAL A 247 -30.02 24.98 -26.93
N PRO A 248 -29.46 24.73 -25.72
CA PRO A 248 -28.06 24.37 -25.56
C PRO A 248 -27.79 22.90 -25.89
N THR A 249 -27.30 22.64 -27.10
CA THR A 249 -26.87 21.32 -27.60
C THR A 249 -25.39 21.06 -27.27
N ILE A 250 -25.11 20.81 -25.99
CA ILE A 250 -23.75 20.69 -25.44
C ILE A 250 -23.02 19.46 -25.99
N LYS A 251 -23.74 18.37 -26.27
CA LYS A 251 -23.14 17.13 -26.73
C LYS A 251 -22.35 17.33 -28.02
N ASP A 252 -22.91 18.08 -28.95
CA ASP A 252 -22.39 18.23 -30.31
C ASP A 252 -21.63 19.56 -30.52
N LEU A 253 -22.01 20.65 -29.84
CA LEU A 253 -21.37 21.98 -29.99
C LEU A 253 -20.49 22.40 -28.79
N GLY A 254 -20.51 21.65 -27.68
CA GLY A 254 -19.78 22.02 -26.47
C GLY A 254 -18.27 21.80 -26.55
N LEU A 255 -17.50 22.85 -26.27
CA LEU A 255 -16.04 22.86 -26.26
C LEU A 255 -15.51 22.26 -24.96
N ALA A 256 -14.60 21.29 -25.05
CA ALA A 256 -14.02 20.62 -23.89
C ALA A 256 -12.85 21.40 -23.28
N SER A 257 -12.76 21.41 -21.95
CA SER A 257 -11.63 21.95 -21.19
C SER A 257 -11.16 20.95 -20.13
N ALA A 258 -9.85 20.77 -19.99
CA ALA A 258 -9.21 19.72 -19.21
C ALA A 258 -8.69 20.21 -17.84
N THR A 259 -8.73 19.34 -16.84
CA THR A 259 -8.22 19.60 -15.49
C THR A 259 -6.70 19.82 -15.46
N GLY A 260 -6.22 20.46 -14.40
CA GLY A 260 -4.82 20.82 -14.20
C GLY A 260 -4.36 22.04 -15.02
N THR A 261 -5.28 22.76 -15.65
CA THR A 261 -4.99 23.90 -16.52
C THR A 261 -5.74 25.17 -16.11
N ASN A 262 -5.20 26.30 -16.54
CA ASN A 262 -5.90 27.58 -16.65
C ASN A 262 -6.32 27.73 -18.12
N SER A 263 -7.62 27.63 -18.39
CA SER A 263 -8.20 27.76 -19.73
C SER A 263 -8.77 29.16 -19.96
N PHE A 264 -8.30 29.84 -21.00
CA PHE A 264 -8.70 31.20 -21.35
C PHE A 264 -9.50 31.20 -22.65
N PHE A 265 -10.76 31.61 -22.59
CA PHE A 265 -11.70 31.70 -23.70
C PHE A 265 -11.89 33.18 -24.06
N GLY A 266 -11.11 33.64 -25.04
CA GLY A 266 -11.23 34.96 -25.64
C GLY A 266 -12.33 34.94 -26.70
N LEU A 267 -13.47 35.55 -26.37
CA LEU A 267 -14.66 35.60 -27.22
C LEU A 267 -14.59 36.75 -28.23
N GLN A 268 -15.25 36.54 -29.36
CA GLN A 268 -15.56 37.53 -30.39
C GLN A 268 -17.00 37.31 -30.86
N VAL A 269 -17.74 38.40 -31.07
CA VAL A 269 -19.13 38.33 -31.53
C VAL A 269 -19.15 38.44 -33.05
N VAL A 270 -19.86 37.53 -33.71
CA VAL A 270 -20.06 37.53 -35.17
C VAL A 270 -21.55 37.40 -35.46
N GLU A 271 -22.12 38.40 -36.13
CA GLU A 271 -23.49 38.36 -36.65
C GLU A 271 -23.45 38.03 -38.13
N VAL A 272 -24.19 37.01 -38.57
CA VAL A 272 -24.26 36.57 -39.97
C VAL A 272 -25.69 36.79 -40.47
N ILE A 273 -25.83 37.62 -41.50
CA ILE A 273 -27.09 37.99 -42.14
C ILE A 273 -27.07 37.43 -43.57
N GLY A 274 -27.74 36.29 -43.77
CA GLY A 274 -27.79 35.58 -45.04
C GLY A 274 -28.97 35.97 -45.93
N LEU A 275 -28.86 35.74 -47.24
CA LEU A 275 -29.97 35.93 -48.18
C LEU A 275 -30.84 34.66 -48.33
N PRO A 276 -32.18 34.81 -48.43
CA PRO A 276 -33.06 33.68 -48.66
C PRO A 276 -32.97 33.16 -50.11
N LYS A 277 -33.47 31.94 -50.31
CA LYS A 277 -33.63 31.33 -51.65
C LYS A 277 -34.48 32.22 -52.56
N PRO A 278 -34.17 32.36 -53.86
CA PRO A 278 -33.17 31.61 -54.61
C PRO A 278 -31.75 32.21 -54.60
N ARG A 279 -31.52 33.37 -53.97
CA ARG A 279 -30.21 34.04 -54.01
C ARG A 279 -29.20 33.49 -53.02
N GLY A 280 -29.65 33.12 -51.82
CA GLY A 280 -28.83 32.39 -50.85
C GLY A 280 -29.51 31.10 -50.37
N VAL A 281 -29.01 30.55 -49.27
CA VAL A 281 -29.40 29.23 -48.76
C VAL A 281 -30.20 29.25 -47.46
N CYS A 282 -30.34 30.43 -46.82
CA CYS A 282 -31.03 30.54 -45.54
C CYS A 282 -32.57 30.47 -45.68
N GLU A 283 -33.23 30.07 -44.60
CA GLU A 283 -34.68 29.94 -44.52
C GLU A 283 -35.14 29.93 -43.06
N ASP A 284 -35.78 31.01 -42.60
CA ASP A 284 -36.34 31.09 -41.24
C ASP A 284 -37.72 30.41 -41.18
N ARG A 285 -37.79 29.22 -40.56
CA ARG A 285 -39.05 28.46 -40.42
C ARG A 285 -39.79 28.82 -39.15
N LYS A 286 -41.12 28.90 -39.21
CA LYS A 286 -41.96 29.03 -38.01
C LYS A 286 -41.99 27.69 -37.28
N LEU A 287 -41.49 27.67 -36.05
CA LEU A 287 -41.54 26.53 -35.13
C LEU A 287 -42.85 26.55 -34.32
N ASN A 288 -43.24 25.40 -33.77
CA ASN A 288 -44.46 25.27 -32.94
C ASN A 288 -44.16 25.37 -31.44
N LEU A 289 -42.99 24.89 -31.02
CA LEU A 289 -42.57 24.82 -29.62
C LEU A 289 -41.65 25.98 -29.21
N PHE A 290 -41.11 26.71 -30.17
CA PHE A 290 -40.16 27.82 -29.97
C PHE A 290 -40.63 29.09 -30.68
N TYR A 291 -40.40 30.24 -30.04
CA TYR A 291 -40.87 31.54 -30.55
C TYR A 291 -39.97 32.14 -31.65
N LYS A 292 -38.67 31.80 -31.65
CA LYS A 292 -37.67 32.23 -32.65
C LYS A 292 -37.07 31.00 -33.32
N TYR A 293 -36.83 31.09 -34.63
CA TYR A 293 -36.09 30.07 -35.36
C TYR A 293 -34.61 30.11 -35.00
N SER A 294 -34.07 28.96 -34.63
CA SER A 294 -32.64 28.67 -34.71
C SER A 294 -32.46 27.19 -35.02
N ARG A 295 -31.30 26.83 -35.57
CA ARG A 295 -31.05 25.46 -36.02
C ARG A 295 -31.17 24.45 -34.86
N SER A 296 -30.62 24.76 -33.68
CA SER A 296 -30.74 23.91 -32.49
C SER A 296 -32.19 23.77 -32.01
N SER A 297 -32.98 24.84 -32.08
CA SER A 297 -34.42 24.82 -31.75
C SER A 297 -35.23 23.95 -32.73
N CYS A 298 -34.91 24.01 -34.03
CA CYS A 298 -35.50 23.15 -35.06
C CYS A 298 -35.16 21.67 -34.85
N GLU A 299 -33.88 21.35 -34.64
CA GLU A 299 -33.43 19.99 -34.37
C GLU A 299 -34.06 19.44 -33.07
N ALA A 300 -34.15 20.27 -32.02
CA ALA A 300 -34.81 19.90 -30.77
C ALA A 300 -36.31 19.63 -30.94
N GLU A 301 -37.05 20.45 -31.69
CA GLU A 301 -38.47 20.22 -32.00
C GLU A 301 -38.67 18.91 -32.79
N CYS A 302 -37.87 18.71 -33.84
CA CYS A 302 -37.90 17.52 -34.69
C CYS A 302 -37.68 16.21 -33.91
N ILE A 303 -36.63 16.14 -33.07
CA ILE A 303 -36.33 14.95 -32.27
C ILE A 303 -37.40 14.73 -31.18
N THR A 304 -37.94 15.82 -30.60
CA THR A 304 -38.97 15.73 -29.56
C THR A 304 -40.23 15.07 -30.10
N TYR A 305 -40.72 15.47 -31.28
CA TYR A 305 -41.87 14.83 -31.90
C TYR A 305 -41.62 13.34 -32.19
N ALA A 306 -40.46 12.98 -32.75
CA ALA A 306 -40.11 11.59 -33.04
C ALA A 306 -40.01 10.71 -31.78
N LEU A 307 -39.50 11.25 -30.67
CA LEU A 307 -39.47 10.52 -29.39
C LEU A 307 -40.86 10.37 -28.79
N VAL A 308 -41.70 11.41 -28.85
CA VAL A 308 -43.08 11.36 -28.35
C VAL A 308 -43.91 10.36 -29.16
N GLU A 309 -43.77 10.31 -30.47
CA GLU A 309 -44.42 9.32 -31.34
C GLU A 309 -43.96 7.88 -31.03
N THR A 310 -42.65 7.68 -30.79
CA THR A 310 -42.08 6.34 -30.58
C THR A 310 -42.25 5.81 -29.15
N CYS A 311 -42.11 6.66 -28.14
CA CYS A 311 -42.04 6.28 -26.72
C CYS A 311 -43.13 6.90 -25.82
N GLY A 312 -44.00 7.76 -26.36
CA GLY A 312 -45.11 8.39 -25.61
C GLY A 312 -44.69 9.40 -24.55
N CYS A 313 -43.42 9.80 -24.51
CA CYS A 313 -42.85 10.69 -23.50
C CYS A 313 -41.69 11.51 -24.07
N ARG A 314 -41.25 12.53 -23.33
CA ARG A 314 -40.08 13.37 -23.67
C ARG A 314 -39.01 13.35 -22.56
N LEU A 315 -37.76 13.64 -22.91
CA LEU A 315 -36.67 13.75 -21.93
C LEU A 315 -36.65 15.10 -21.22
N SER A 316 -35.89 15.21 -20.12
CA SER A 316 -35.81 16.42 -19.29
C SER A 316 -35.38 17.69 -20.04
N TYR A 317 -34.50 17.56 -21.05
CA TYR A 317 -33.97 18.69 -21.85
C TYR A 317 -34.86 19.07 -23.04
N MET A 318 -35.86 18.25 -23.38
CA MET A 318 -36.70 18.47 -24.55
C MET A 318 -37.83 19.47 -24.25
N PRO A 319 -38.19 20.35 -25.21
CA PRO A 319 -39.30 21.30 -25.06
C PRO A 319 -40.63 20.61 -24.69
N LYS A 320 -41.50 21.35 -24.00
CA LYS A 320 -42.84 20.87 -23.64
C LYS A 320 -43.78 21.00 -24.84
N VAL A 321 -44.29 19.86 -25.33
CA VAL A 321 -45.22 19.82 -26.47
C VAL A 321 -46.63 20.27 -26.06
N ASN A 322 -47.18 19.67 -25.01
CA ASN A 322 -48.47 20.03 -24.39
C ASN A 322 -48.49 19.53 -22.93
N ASP A 323 -49.60 19.72 -22.21
CA ASP A 323 -49.77 19.21 -20.84
C ASP A 323 -49.97 17.68 -20.76
N SER A 324 -50.38 17.04 -21.86
CA SER A 324 -50.68 15.60 -21.91
C SER A 324 -49.44 14.71 -22.10
N VAL A 325 -48.33 15.26 -22.60
CA VAL A 325 -47.08 14.51 -22.83
C VAL A 325 -46.19 14.58 -21.56
N PRO A 326 -46.04 13.47 -20.82
CA PRO A 326 -45.23 13.46 -19.60
C PRO A 326 -43.73 13.43 -19.90
N LEU A 327 -42.94 13.75 -18.87
CA LEU A 327 -41.52 13.36 -18.84
C LEU A 327 -41.42 11.84 -18.82
N CYS A 328 -40.40 11.28 -19.49
CA CYS A 328 -40.16 9.85 -19.46
C CYS A 328 -39.91 9.34 -18.03
N SER A 329 -40.63 8.28 -17.66
CA SER A 329 -40.30 7.52 -16.44
C SER A 329 -38.93 6.86 -16.59
N LEU A 330 -38.29 6.53 -15.47
CA LEU A 330 -37.03 5.77 -15.48
C LEU A 330 -37.15 4.44 -16.26
N VAL A 331 -38.31 3.78 -16.19
CA VAL A 331 -38.60 2.58 -16.98
C VAL A 331 -38.62 2.91 -18.48
N SER A 332 -39.41 3.90 -18.91
CA SER A 332 -39.53 4.32 -20.31
C SER A 332 -38.18 4.74 -20.91
N PHE A 333 -37.35 5.44 -20.13
CA PHE A 333 -35.99 5.82 -20.52
C PHE A 333 -35.11 4.60 -20.81
N ILE A 334 -35.15 3.60 -19.93
CA ILE A 334 -34.31 2.39 -19.98
C ILE A 334 -34.81 1.38 -21.02
N THR A 335 -36.13 1.22 -21.20
CA THR A 335 -36.69 0.20 -22.08
C THR A 335 -37.05 0.70 -23.48
N CYS A 336 -37.26 2.01 -23.68
CA CYS A 336 -37.60 2.58 -24.99
C CYS A 336 -36.48 3.45 -25.56
N TYR A 337 -36.03 4.47 -24.83
CA TYR A 337 -35.06 5.43 -25.35
C TYR A 337 -33.64 4.86 -25.50
N ILE A 338 -33.03 4.34 -24.42
CA ILE A 338 -31.64 3.84 -24.45
C ILE A 338 -31.41 2.80 -25.58
N PRO A 339 -32.25 1.76 -25.76
CA PRO A 339 -32.04 0.75 -26.81
C PRO A 339 -32.16 1.30 -28.24
N GLN A 340 -32.86 2.43 -28.44
CA GLN A 340 -33.08 3.07 -29.74
C GLN A 340 -32.30 4.38 -29.90
N ARG A 341 -31.43 4.75 -28.95
CA ARG A 341 -30.75 6.05 -28.92
C ARG A 341 -29.97 6.36 -30.21
N ASP A 342 -29.29 5.37 -30.77
CA ASP A 342 -28.49 5.55 -31.99
C ASP A 342 -29.38 5.72 -33.24
N LYS A 343 -30.61 5.19 -33.22
CA LYS A 343 -31.65 5.46 -34.22
C LYS A 343 -32.17 6.90 -34.10
N PHE A 344 -32.36 7.43 -32.89
CA PHE A 344 -32.73 8.83 -32.68
C PHE A 344 -31.61 9.79 -33.12
N HIS A 345 -30.35 9.46 -32.88
CA HIS A 345 -29.21 10.22 -33.42
C HIS A 345 -29.17 10.19 -34.95
N SER A 346 -29.41 9.02 -35.55
CA SER A 346 -29.53 8.87 -37.01
C SER A 346 -30.75 9.57 -37.61
N PHE A 347 -31.75 9.89 -36.77
CA PHE A 347 -32.95 10.65 -37.15
C PHE A 347 -32.69 12.16 -37.07
N GLN A 348 -31.98 12.65 -36.05
CA GLN A 348 -31.53 14.04 -35.95
C GLN A 348 -30.78 14.48 -37.22
N LEU A 349 -29.86 13.63 -37.72
CA LEU A 349 -29.12 13.87 -38.97
C LEU A 349 -30.00 13.93 -40.24
N LYS A 350 -31.30 13.61 -40.14
CA LYS A 350 -32.28 13.67 -41.22
C LYS A 350 -33.34 14.76 -41.02
N CYS A 351 -33.29 15.51 -39.91
CA CYS A 351 -34.18 16.65 -39.70
C CYS A 351 -33.88 17.76 -40.71
N ASP A 352 -34.88 18.18 -41.47
CA ASP A 352 -34.76 19.28 -42.45
C ASP A 352 -34.78 20.63 -41.71
N CYS A 353 -33.62 21.03 -41.20
CA CYS A 353 -33.40 22.27 -40.48
C CYS A 353 -32.41 23.17 -41.24
N PRO A 354 -32.90 24.06 -42.13
CA PRO A 354 -32.05 24.99 -42.88
C PRO A 354 -31.34 26.01 -41.97
N LEU A 355 -30.34 26.70 -42.52
CA LEU A 355 -29.64 27.77 -41.81
C LEU A 355 -30.57 28.98 -41.59
N PRO A 356 -30.59 29.59 -40.39
CA PRO A 356 -31.30 30.85 -40.16
C PRO A 356 -30.76 31.99 -41.04
N CYS A 357 -31.61 32.96 -41.36
CA CYS A 357 -31.19 34.15 -42.12
C CYS A 357 -30.54 35.23 -41.25
N ASN A 358 -30.75 35.21 -39.93
CA ASN A 358 -29.96 35.97 -38.96
C ASN A 358 -29.42 35.01 -37.89
N MET A 359 -28.09 34.96 -37.74
CA MET A 359 -27.40 34.15 -36.74
C MET A 359 -26.46 35.04 -35.92
N LEU A 360 -26.52 34.92 -34.60
CA LEU A 360 -25.56 35.53 -33.68
C LEU A 360 -24.65 34.44 -33.11
N LEU A 361 -23.36 34.52 -33.39
CA LEU A 361 -22.33 33.55 -33.02
C LEU A 361 -21.33 34.18 -32.04
N PHE A 362 -20.81 33.36 -31.14
CA PHE A 362 -19.77 33.73 -30.17
C PHE A 362 -18.54 32.85 -30.42
N ASP A 363 -17.59 33.36 -31.21
CA ASP A 363 -16.39 32.62 -31.61
C ASP A 363 -15.28 32.70 -30.54
N PRO A 364 -14.84 31.56 -29.95
CA PRO A 364 -13.83 31.54 -28.92
C PRO A 364 -12.43 31.18 -29.46
N SER A 365 -11.44 32.05 -29.25
CA SER A 365 -10.04 31.60 -29.23
C SER A 365 -9.73 31.01 -27.85
N ILE A 366 -9.21 29.79 -27.81
CA ILE A 366 -8.84 29.13 -26.55
C ILE A 366 -7.31 29.13 -26.40
N SER A 367 -6.81 29.54 -25.23
CA SER A 367 -5.42 29.35 -24.83
C SER A 367 -5.33 28.73 -23.43
N TYR A 368 -4.20 28.10 -23.13
CA TYR A 368 -4.02 27.31 -21.91
C TYR A 368 -2.68 27.62 -21.25
N THR A 369 -2.65 27.65 -19.92
CA THR A 369 -1.40 27.62 -19.13
C THR A 369 -1.51 26.60 -17.99
N ALA A 370 -0.37 26.17 -17.45
CA ALA A 370 -0.34 25.31 -16.26
C ALA A 370 -0.49 26.14 -14.98
N HIS A 371 -1.03 25.53 -13.91
CA HIS A 371 -1.02 26.15 -12.59
C HIS A 371 0.44 26.34 -12.10
N SER A 372 0.73 27.44 -11.40
CA SER A 372 2.03 27.64 -10.74
C SER A 372 2.08 26.98 -9.37
N GLU A 373 3.25 26.52 -8.93
CA GLU A 373 3.45 25.84 -7.63
C GLU A 373 2.90 26.67 -6.44
N ASN A 374 3.09 27.99 -6.48
CA ASN A 374 2.55 28.92 -5.49
C ASN A 374 1.01 28.96 -5.47
N LYS A 375 0.37 28.83 -6.64
CA LYS A 375 -1.10 28.79 -6.78
C LYS A 375 -1.65 27.45 -6.32
N VAL A 376 -1.01 26.34 -6.69
CA VAL A 376 -1.32 24.99 -6.22
C VAL A 376 -1.23 24.91 -4.69
N SER A 377 -0.14 25.41 -4.11
CA SER A 377 0.06 25.46 -2.65
C SER A 377 -1.04 26.26 -1.94
N LYS A 378 -1.45 27.42 -2.48
CA LYS A 378 -2.56 28.22 -1.94
C LYS A 378 -3.91 27.50 -2.01
N LEU A 379 -4.18 26.77 -3.10
CA LEU A 379 -5.40 25.97 -3.24
C LEU A 379 -5.43 24.82 -2.23
N ILE A 380 -4.31 24.09 -2.06
CA ILE A 380 -4.21 22.98 -1.09
C ILE A 380 -4.44 23.45 0.35
N MET A 381 -4.04 24.69 0.68
CA MET A 381 -4.22 25.30 2.01
C MET A 381 -5.56 26.01 2.20
N ASP A 382 -6.43 26.07 1.19
CA ASP A 382 -7.72 26.77 1.29
C ASP A 382 -8.68 26.02 2.24
N PRO A 383 -9.27 26.67 3.26
CA PRO A 383 -10.22 26.03 4.17
C PRO A 383 -11.40 25.34 3.48
N ARG A 384 -11.82 25.82 2.29
CA ARG A 384 -12.88 25.21 1.47
C ARG A 384 -12.55 23.77 1.06
N MET A 385 -11.26 23.42 0.95
CA MET A 385 -10.81 22.06 0.60
C MET A 385 -11.07 21.02 1.70
N ALA A 386 -11.42 21.42 2.94
CA ALA A 386 -11.72 20.49 4.02
C ALA A 386 -12.96 19.61 3.72
N ASP A 387 -14.00 20.19 3.13
CA ASP A 387 -15.21 19.45 2.72
C ASP A 387 -14.94 18.58 1.49
N VAL A 388 -14.24 19.11 0.48
CA VAL A 388 -13.77 18.36 -0.70
C VAL A 388 -12.98 17.12 -0.30
N LYS A 389 -12.13 17.21 0.73
CA LYS A 389 -11.40 16.06 1.28
C LYS A 389 -12.32 14.97 1.82
N GLN A 390 -13.41 15.33 2.49
CA GLN A 390 -14.36 14.36 3.02
C GLN A 390 -15.19 13.71 1.90
N LYS A 391 -15.58 14.48 0.88
CA LYS A 391 -16.25 13.97 -0.34
C LYS A 391 -15.34 13.00 -1.11
N LEU A 392 -14.09 13.38 -1.36
CA LEU A 392 -13.04 12.53 -1.96
C LEU A 392 -12.88 11.18 -1.23
N ILE A 393 -12.84 11.21 0.10
CA ILE A 393 -12.74 10.02 0.96
C ILE A 393 -13.95 9.10 0.77
N ASN A 394 -15.16 9.66 0.81
CA ASN A 394 -16.41 8.92 0.67
C ASN A 394 -16.53 8.29 -0.73
N ALA A 395 -16.20 9.03 -1.78
CA ALA A 395 -16.25 8.56 -3.16
C ALA A 395 -15.25 7.43 -3.44
N LYS A 396 -14.00 7.55 -2.94
CA LYS A 396 -12.99 6.48 -3.09
C LYS A 396 -13.33 5.24 -2.27
N GLU A 397 -14.01 5.36 -1.13
CA GLU A 397 -14.58 4.22 -0.39
C GLU A 397 -15.69 3.52 -1.19
N VAL A 398 -16.65 4.27 -1.74
CA VAL A 398 -17.73 3.73 -2.59
C VAL A 398 -17.17 3.00 -3.80
N LYS A 399 -16.24 3.62 -4.54
CA LYS A 399 -15.63 3.01 -5.73
C LYS A 399 -14.83 1.75 -5.38
N HIS A 400 -14.15 1.69 -4.23
CA HIS A 400 -13.48 0.47 -3.77
C HIS A 400 -14.46 -0.66 -3.44
N ARG A 401 -15.63 -0.36 -2.83
CA ARG A 401 -16.69 -1.35 -2.55
C ARG A 401 -17.39 -1.84 -3.81
N MET A 402 -17.55 -0.97 -4.81
CA MET A 402 -18.22 -1.31 -6.07
C MET A 402 -17.28 -1.96 -7.11
N ASP A 403 -15.96 -1.86 -6.99
CA ASP A 403 -15.06 -2.70 -7.77
C ASP A 403 -15.00 -4.13 -7.20
N ALA A 404 -15.57 -5.07 -7.95
CA ALA A 404 -15.63 -6.49 -7.58
C ALA A 404 -14.23 -7.13 -7.42
N GLY A 405 -13.23 -6.66 -8.18
CA GLY A 405 -11.85 -7.12 -8.06
C GLY A 405 -11.23 -6.67 -6.74
N SER A 406 -11.14 -5.34 -6.54
CA SER A 406 -10.52 -4.75 -5.34
C SER A 406 -11.20 -5.14 -4.03
N ILE A 407 -12.53 -5.32 -4.00
CA ILE A 407 -13.23 -5.73 -2.77
C ILE A 407 -13.00 -7.22 -2.46
N SER A 408 -12.91 -8.08 -3.47
CA SER A 408 -12.63 -9.51 -3.30
C SER A 408 -11.20 -9.75 -2.81
N GLU A 409 -10.22 -9.09 -3.43
CA GLU A 409 -8.81 -9.10 -3.01
C GLU A 409 -8.68 -8.67 -1.54
N PHE A 410 -9.25 -7.51 -1.19
CA PHE A 410 -9.18 -6.98 0.17
C PHE A 410 -9.90 -7.88 1.17
N ARG A 411 -11.08 -8.43 0.82
CA ARG A 411 -11.81 -9.37 1.67
C ARG A 411 -11.00 -10.63 1.96
N ASN A 412 -10.33 -11.20 0.96
CA ASN A 412 -9.47 -12.37 1.14
C ASN A 412 -8.26 -12.04 2.02
N MET A 413 -7.63 -10.87 1.83
CA MET A 413 -6.53 -10.39 2.67
C MET A 413 -6.95 -10.24 4.15
N LEU A 414 -8.12 -9.63 4.38
CA LEU A 414 -8.70 -9.43 5.71
C LEU A 414 -9.08 -10.74 6.41
N LEU A 415 -9.74 -11.67 5.72
CA LEU A 415 -10.09 -12.98 6.25
C LEU A 415 -8.83 -13.79 6.64
N ASN A 416 -7.81 -13.77 5.77
CA ASN A 416 -6.53 -14.42 6.02
C ASN A 416 -5.80 -13.83 7.23
N PHE A 417 -5.75 -12.50 7.36
CA PHE A 417 -5.16 -11.87 8.54
C PHE A 417 -5.94 -12.21 9.82
N ASN A 418 -7.28 -12.21 9.77
CA ASN A 418 -8.13 -12.59 10.90
C ASN A 418 -7.86 -14.03 11.37
N ALA A 419 -7.82 -15.00 10.45
CA ALA A 419 -7.51 -16.39 10.77
C ALA A 419 -6.13 -16.55 11.43
N SER A 420 -5.11 -15.86 10.89
CA SER A 420 -3.75 -15.86 11.44
C SER A 420 -3.66 -15.19 12.81
N ASN A 421 -4.44 -14.12 13.04
CA ASN A 421 -4.55 -13.42 14.32
C ASN A 421 -5.15 -14.35 15.39
N VAL A 422 -6.25 -15.05 15.09
CA VAL A 422 -6.85 -16.05 15.99
C VAL A 422 -5.87 -17.19 16.32
N ALA A 423 -5.15 -17.72 15.33
CA ALA A 423 -4.14 -18.76 15.55
C ALA A 423 -2.99 -18.26 16.45
N PHE A 424 -2.41 -17.10 16.13
CA PHE A 424 -1.32 -16.50 16.92
C PHE A 424 -1.75 -16.20 18.35
N ARG A 425 -2.91 -15.56 18.55
CA ARG A 425 -3.49 -15.29 19.87
C ARG A 425 -3.67 -16.57 20.70
N THR A 426 -4.16 -17.65 20.08
CA THR A 426 -4.38 -18.94 20.78
C THR A 426 -3.07 -19.54 21.29
N VAL A 427 -2.01 -19.52 20.46
CA VAL A 427 -0.69 -20.03 20.84
C VAL A 427 -0.01 -19.13 21.88
N MET A 428 -0.05 -17.80 21.67
CA MET A 428 0.52 -16.79 22.57
C MET A 428 -0.10 -16.79 23.97
N LEU A 429 -1.42 -16.87 24.07
CA LEU A 429 -2.11 -16.70 25.35
C LEU A 429 -2.27 -18.02 26.11
N TYR A 430 -2.68 -19.10 25.43
CA TYR A 430 -2.99 -20.35 26.11
C TYR A 430 -1.78 -21.31 26.10
N LYS A 431 -1.31 -21.68 24.90
CA LYS A 431 -0.32 -22.76 24.76
C LYS A 431 1.02 -22.39 25.42
N LEU A 432 1.50 -21.16 25.24
CA LEU A 432 2.72 -20.66 25.87
C LEU A 432 2.63 -20.68 27.41
N GLU A 433 1.51 -20.23 27.99
CA GLU A 433 1.34 -20.19 29.45
C GLU A 433 1.34 -21.61 30.03
N THR A 434 0.67 -22.56 29.36
CA THR A 434 0.66 -23.96 29.78
C THR A 434 2.05 -24.60 29.71
N THR A 435 2.81 -24.36 28.65
CA THR A 435 4.18 -24.88 28.48
C THR A 435 5.12 -24.36 29.57
N ILE A 436 5.08 -23.06 29.89
CA ILE A 436 5.92 -22.47 30.94
C ILE A 436 5.60 -23.11 32.30
N LYS A 437 4.32 -23.24 32.67
CA LYS A 437 3.90 -23.85 33.95
C LYS A 437 4.35 -25.32 34.08
N ILE A 438 4.24 -26.09 33.00
CA ILE A 438 4.68 -27.50 32.97
C ILE A 438 6.20 -27.59 33.19
N ASN A 439 6.99 -26.77 32.50
CA ASN A 439 8.45 -26.78 32.64
C ASN A 439 8.94 -26.37 34.03
N LEU A 440 8.31 -25.36 34.65
CA LEU A 440 8.59 -24.97 36.05
C LEU A 440 8.34 -26.14 37.02
N ALA A 441 7.24 -26.89 36.83
CA ALA A 441 6.93 -28.06 37.66
C ALA A 441 7.94 -29.22 37.46
N ILE A 442 8.39 -29.45 36.21
CA ILE A 442 9.42 -30.45 35.90
C ILE A 442 10.75 -30.10 36.59
N LEU A 443 11.22 -28.85 36.50
CA LEU A 443 12.45 -28.40 37.15
C LEU A 443 12.43 -28.58 38.67
N GLN A 444 11.29 -28.28 39.31
CA GLN A 444 11.10 -28.53 40.75
C GLN A 444 11.16 -30.02 41.11
N ASN A 445 10.57 -30.89 40.28
CA ASN A 445 10.63 -32.35 40.47
C ASN A 445 12.07 -32.89 40.30
N ILE A 446 12.78 -32.45 39.26
CA ILE A 446 14.19 -32.80 39.02
C ILE A 446 15.06 -32.40 40.21
N SER A 447 14.95 -31.15 40.68
CA SER A 447 15.67 -30.65 41.85
C SER A 447 15.46 -31.57 43.07
N LYS A 448 14.20 -31.91 43.37
CA LYS A 448 13.85 -32.82 44.47
C LYS A 448 14.38 -34.25 44.29
N LYS A 449 14.40 -34.80 43.07
CA LYS A 449 15.03 -36.10 42.77
C LYS A 449 16.55 -36.05 43.04
N VAL A 450 17.24 -35.04 42.52
CA VAL A 450 18.70 -34.88 42.63
C VAL A 450 19.15 -34.70 44.08
N GLU A 451 18.49 -33.85 44.85
CA GLU A 451 18.80 -33.63 46.28
C GLU A 451 18.72 -34.93 47.10
N LYS A 452 17.71 -35.76 46.85
CA LYS A 452 17.54 -37.05 47.54
C LYS A 452 18.69 -38.01 47.23
N VAL A 453 19.13 -38.06 45.97
CA VAL A 453 20.26 -38.89 45.51
C VAL A 453 21.58 -38.41 46.13
N TYR A 454 21.83 -37.09 46.08
CA TYR A 454 23.00 -36.46 46.70
C TYR A 454 23.07 -36.73 48.21
N ALA A 455 21.99 -36.49 48.96
CA ALA A 455 21.96 -36.68 50.41
C ALA A 455 22.25 -38.14 50.81
N SER A 456 21.74 -39.10 50.03
CA SER A 456 21.98 -40.53 50.23
C SER A 456 23.47 -40.89 50.07
N LYS A 457 24.15 -40.32 49.06
CA LYS A 457 25.59 -40.53 48.86
C LYS A 457 26.45 -39.79 49.88
N LEU A 458 26.11 -38.55 50.20
CA LEU A 458 26.83 -37.73 51.18
C LEU A 458 26.82 -38.38 52.57
N PHE A 459 25.70 -38.97 52.97
CA PHE A 459 25.59 -39.75 54.21
C PHE A 459 26.62 -40.89 54.25
N LEU A 460 26.74 -41.67 53.18
CA LEU A 460 27.70 -42.78 53.12
C LEU A 460 29.17 -42.29 53.12
N ILE A 461 29.48 -41.22 52.39
CA ILE A 461 30.83 -40.62 52.39
C ILE A 461 31.21 -40.12 53.80
N ASN A 462 30.28 -39.47 54.52
CA ASN A 462 30.53 -39.04 55.89
C ASN A 462 30.62 -40.22 56.87
N TYR A 463 29.89 -41.31 56.65
CA TYR A 463 30.02 -42.54 57.43
C TYR A 463 31.38 -43.20 57.20
N GLN A 464 31.82 -43.37 55.95
CA GLN A 464 33.16 -43.85 55.58
C GLN A 464 34.27 -43.00 56.22
N LYS A 465 34.17 -41.67 56.12
CA LYS A 465 35.09 -40.73 56.76
C LYS A 465 35.18 -40.96 58.27
N TYR A 466 34.04 -41.02 58.96
CA TYR A 466 33.99 -41.25 60.41
C TYR A 466 34.61 -42.60 60.79
N LEU A 467 34.36 -43.65 60.01
CA LEU A 467 34.94 -44.97 60.25
C LEU A 467 36.47 -44.94 60.15
N ILE A 468 37.06 -44.26 59.16
CA ILE A 468 38.53 -44.09 59.10
C ILE A 468 39.04 -43.29 60.29
N GLU A 469 38.49 -42.10 60.53
CA GLU A 469 38.96 -41.19 61.59
C GLU A 469 38.88 -41.86 62.98
N LYS A 470 37.83 -42.65 63.27
CA LYS A 470 37.61 -43.23 64.60
C LYS A 470 38.13 -44.66 64.79
N ASN A 471 38.08 -45.51 63.76
CA ASN A 471 38.38 -46.94 63.90
C ASN A 471 39.75 -47.33 63.32
N PHE A 472 40.48 -46.40 62.69
CA PHE A 472 41.82 -46.64 62.14
C PHE A 472 42.81 -45.53 62.49
N GLU A 473 42.49 -44.25 62.27
CA GLU A 473 43.40 -43.14 62.63
C GLU A 473 43.59 -43.02 64.16
N ARG A 474 42.52 -43.04 64.97
CA ARG A 474 42.63 -43.04 66.44
C ARG A 474 43.40 -44.25 67.03
N PRO A 475 43.19 -45.51 66.59
CA PRO A 475 44.06 -46.60 67.01
C PRO A 475 45.53 -46.40 66.65
N TRP A 476 45.83 -45.87 65.46
CA TRP A 476 47.22 -45.57 65.09
C TRP A 476 47.85 -44.53 66.03
N GLU A 477 47.15 -43.44 66.32
CA GLU A 477 47.61 -42.43 67.30
C GLU A 477 47.89 -43.08 68.66
N ALA A 478 46.96 -43.91 69.17
CA ALA A 478 47.12 -44.59 70.45
C ALA A 478 48.31 -45.58 70.47
N ILE A 479 48.55 -46.33 69.39
CA ILE A 479 49.70 -47.24 69.25
C ILE A 479 51.01 -46.45 69.10
N ALA A 480 50.96 -45.33 68.38
CA ALA A 480 52.10 -44.44 68.18
C ALA A 480 52.56 -43.80 69.48
N GLU A 481 51.63 -43.32 70.31
CA GLU A 481 51.90 -42.78 71.64
C GLU A 481 52.35 -43.86 72.63
N ARG A 482 51.60 -44.97 72.75
CA ARG A 482 51.80 -45.96 73.84
C ARG A 482 52.86 -47.01 73.59
N THR A 483 53.27 -47.24 72.34
CA THR A 483 54.28 -48.27 72.00
C THR A 483 55.36 -47.77 71.04
N PHE A 484 55.01 -47.20 69.88
CA PHE A 484 56.04 -46.80 68.92
C PHE A 484 56.87 -45.60 69.36
N HIS A 485 56.38 -44.78 70.29
CA HIS A 485 57.18 -43.73 70.93
C HIS A 485 58.34 -44.39 71.66
N HIS A 486 58.06 -45.26 72.64
CA HIS A 486 59.06 -45.90 73.52
C HIS A 486 60.10 -46.77 72.80
N VAL A 487 59.75 -47.46 71.70
CA VAL A 487 60.74 -48.17 70.86
C VAL A 487 61.82 -47.20 70.38
N SER A 488 61.39 -46.05 69.85
CA SER A 488 62.24 -45.03 69.25
C SER A 488 62.70 -43.92 70.20
N PHE A 489 62.25 -43.94 71.45
CA PHE A 489 62.54 -42.89 72.41
C PHE A 489 63.96 -43.03 72.93
N ASP A 490 64.69 -41.91 72.84
CA ASP A 490 66.03 -41.69 73.38
C ASP A 490 67.01 -42.87 73.22
N PHE A 491 67.04 -43.45 72.02
CA PHE A 491 67.88 -44.60 71.72
C PHE A 491 69.39 -44.29 71.83
N PHE A 492 69.78 -43.01 71.70
CA PHE A 492 71.16 -42.57 71.89
C PHE A 492 71.57 -42.64 73.37
N ASN A 493 70.81 -42.03 74.29
CA ASN A 493 71.14 -42.13 75.71
C ASN A 493 70.96 -43.55 76.22
N TYR A 494 69.97 -44.32 75.72
CA TYR A 494 69.84 -45.74 76.03
C TYR A 494 71.12 -46.52 75.73
N ILE A 495 71.66 -46.40 74.50
CA ILE A 495 72.92 -47.05 74.12
C ILE A 495 74.13 -46.51 74.89
N TYR A 496 74.17 -45.20 75.18
CA TYR A 496 75.25 -44.59 75.96
C TYR A 496 75.26 -45.08 77.41
N THR A 497 74.11 -45.11 78.08
CA THR A 497 73.94 -45.67 79.43
C THR A 497 74.26 -47.17 79.42
N LEU A 498 73.78 -47.91 78.42
CA LEU A 498 74.11 -49.33 78.26
C LEU A 498 75.63 -49.54 78.16
N LYS A 499 76.31 -48.80 77.27
CA LYS A 499 77.78 -48.83 77.11
C LYS A 499 78.51 -48.55 78.41
N ASN A 500 78.09 -47.51 79.15
CA ASN A 500 78.71 -47.15 80.43
C ASN A 500 78.49 -48.21 81.52
N MET A 501 77.34 -48.90 81.52
CA MET A 501 77.12 -50.02 82.44
C MET A 501 77.97 -51.24 82.05
N PHE A 502 78.11 -51.57 80.76
CA PHE A 502 79.01 -52.64 80.30
C PHE A 502 80.49 -52.34 80.61
N LEU A 503 80.96 -51.11 80.41
CA LEU A 503 82.33 -50.72 80.76
C LEU A 503 82.60 -50.82 82.26
N LYS A 504 81.66 -50.36 83.10
CA LYS A 504 81.76 -50.53 84.56
C LYS A 504 81.69 -51.99 85.00
N LEU A 505 80.96 -52.82 84.26
CA LEU A 505 80.90 -54.26 84.52
C LEU A 505 82.25 -54.93 84.22
N ASP A 506 82.89 -54.60 83.10
CA ASP A 506 84.23 -55.08 82.75
C ASP A 506 85.28 -54.64 83.79
N GLU A 507 85.20 -53.39 84.27
CA GLU A 507 86.03 -52.88 85.37
C GLU A 507 85.82 -53.66 86.68
N PHE A 508 84.58 -54.02 87.03
CA PHE A 508 84.27 -54.80 88.23
C PHE A 508 84.59 -56.30 88.11
N ILE A 509 84.52 -56.89 86.91
CA ILE A 509 84.90 -58.30 86.69
C ILE A 509 86.41 -58.49 86.86
N ASN A 510 87.22 -57.52 86.41
CA ASN A 510 88.67 -57.55 86.56
C ASN A 510 89.18 -57.26 87.99
N ASN A 511 88.31 -56.87 88.92
CA ASN A 511 88.66 -56.48 90.29
C ASN A 511 87.95 -57.40 91.32
N SER A 512 88.69 -58.38 91.86
CA SER A 512 88.13 -59.48 92.67
C SER A 512 87.43 -59.09 93.98
N SER A 513 87.55 -57.83 94.42
CA SER A 513 86.87 -57.29 95.60
C SER A 513 85.39 -56.91 95.38
N ASN A 514 84.91 -56.84 94.12
CA ASN A 514 83.60 -56.24 93.77
C ASN A 514 82.54 -57.24 93.25
N GLN A 515 82.69 -58.54 93.53
CA GLN A 515 81.80 -59.59 93.00
C GLN A 515 80.29 -59.36 93.23
N ARG A 516 79.90 -58.81 94.39
CA ARG A 516 78.48 -58.52 94.68
C ARG A 516 77.94 -57.31 93.90
N ALA A 517 78.82 -56.37 93.53
CA ALA A 517 78.47 -55.20 92.73
C ALA A 517 78.37 -55.53 91.24
N SER A 518 79.21 -56.44 90.72
CA SER A 518 79.07 -56.94 89.35
C SER A 518 77.78 -57.75 89.16
N GLU A 519 77.39 -58.61 90.10
CA GLU A 519 76.11 -59.32 90.06
C GLU A 519 74.90 -58.37 90.05
N MET A 520 74.88 -57.34 90.90
CA MET A 520 73.85 -56.29 90.88
C MET A 520 73.85 -55.50 89.56
N LEU A 521 75.02 -55.21 89.00
CA LEU A 521 75.13 -54.48 87.74
C LEU A 521 74.67 -55.34 86.55
N ILE A 522 74.99 -56.64 86.51
CA ILE A 522 74.45 -57.59 85.52
C ILE A 522 72.93 -57.63 85.60
N HIS A 523 72.36 -57.75 86.81
CA HIS A 523 70.91 -57.74 86.99
C HIS A 523 70.29 -56.43 86.46
N ASN A 524 70.89 -55.27 86.76
CA ASN A 524 70.42 -53.98 86.27
C ASN A 524 70.52 -53.84 84.74
N ILE A 525 71.61 -54.30 84.11
CA ILE A 525 71.74 -54.27 82.63
C ILE A 525 70.72 -55.21 82.00
N LYS A 526 70.56 -56.43 82.54
CA LYS A 526 69.59 -57.42 82.05
C LYS A 526 68.16 -56.88 82.14
N MET A 527 67.76 -56.31 83.28
CA MET A 527 66.46 -55.65 83.45
C MET A 527 66.28 -54.46 82.48
N ASN A 528 67.33 -53.71 82.17
CA ASN A 528 67.27 -52.59 81.21
C ASN A 528 67.06 -53.10 79.76
N ILE A 529 67.75 -54.17 79.37
CA ILE A 529 67.55 -54.83 78.06
C ILE A 529 66.17 -55.48 77.99
N GLU A 530 65.75 -56.23 79.01
CA GLU A 530 64.45 -56.92 79.05
C GLU A 530 63.27 -55.93 79.04
N THR A 531 63.37 -54.80 79.74
CA THR A 531 62.32 -53.76 79.68
C THR A 531 62.23 -53.13 78.28
N LYS A 532 63.36 -52.86 77.61
CA LYS A 532 63.36 -52.36 76.22
C LYS A 532 62.87 -53.43 75.23
N LEU A 533 63.20 -54.71 75.45
CA LEU A 533 62.75 -55.85 74.64
C LEU A 533 61.22 -55.98 74.72
N ASN A 534 60.66 -55.98 75.92
CA ASN A 534 59.21 -55.98 76.16
C ASN A 534 58.48 -54.81 75.46
N MET A 535 59.12 -53.64 75.33
CA MET A 535 58.55 -52.51 74.57
C MET A 535 58.53 -52.76 73.05
N VAL A 536 59.58 -53.39 72.51
CA VAL A 536 59.66 -53.77 71.09
C VAL A 536 58.65 -54.87 70.75
N GLU A 537 58.52 -55.90 71.60
CA GLU A 537 57.54 -56.98 71.40
C GLU A 537 56.09 -56.48 71.47
N LYS A 538 55.76 -55.59 72.42
CA LYS A 538 54.44 -54.95 72.48
C LYS A 538 54.15 -54.08 71.25
N ALA A 539 55.17 -53.41 70.70
CA ALA A 539 55.03 -52.67 69.45
C ALA A 539 54.79 -53.59 68.23
N GLU A 540 55.47 -54.73 68.17
CA GLU A 540 55.29 -55.75 67.12
C GLU A 540 53.89 -56.38 67.16
N GLY A 541 53.40 -56.76 68.34
CA GLY A 541 52.03 -57.27 68.52
C GLY A 541 50.95 -56.25 68.14
N ASN A 542 51.04 -55.04 68.68
CA ASN A 542 50.09 -53.95 68.37
C ASN A 542 50.11 -53.57 66.87
N PHE A 543 51.29 -53.59 66.22
CA PHE A 543 51.39 -53.34 64.79
C PHE A 543 50.72 -54.45 63.97
N THR A 544 50.89 -55.72 64.37
CA THR A 544 50.28 -56.87 63.70
C THR A 544 48.75 -56.82 63.78
N GLU A 545 48.17 -56.52 64.95
CA GLU A 545 46.73 -56.31 65.11
C GLU A 545 46.22 -55.14 64.26
N TYR A 546 46.98 -54.04 64.20
CA TYR A 546 46.64 -52.89 63.36
C TYR A 546 46.68 -53.18 61.86
N TYR A 547 47.66 -53.97 61.41
CA TYR A 547 47.76 -54.42 60.01
C TYR A 547 46.62 -55.36 59.63
N GLN A 548 46.22 -56.28 60.53
CA GLN A 548 45.05 -57.13 60.34
C GLN A 548 43.74 -56.34 60.32
N SER A 549 43.62 -55.29 61.14
CA SER A 549 42.49 -54.35 61.11
C SER A 549 42.37 -53.67 59.73
N LEU A 550 43.46 -53.11 59.20
CA LEU A 550 43.48 -52.46 57.88
C LEU A 550 43.10 -53.39 56.73
N THR A 551 43.55 -54.65 56.76
CA THR A 551 43.32 -55.62 55.68
C THR A 551 41.94 -56.29 55.74
N SER A 552 41.43 -56.60 56.94
CA SER A 552 40.09 -57.17 57.13
C SER A 552 38.96 -56.11 57.04
N GLY A 553 39.30 -54.85 57.33
CA GLY A 553 38.35 -53.76 57.56
C GLY A 553 37.65 -53.84 58.92
N VAL A 554 38.11 -54.71 59.84
CA VAL A 554 37.56 -54.83 61.19
C VAL A 554 38.28 -53.87 62.13
N GLY A 555 37.66 -52.74 62.41
CA GLY A 555 38.24 -51.71 63.28
C GLY A 555 38.45 -52.17 64.73
N ILE A 556 39.64 -51.85 65.27
CA ILE A 556 40.04 -52.13 66.66
C ILE A 556 39.06 -51.51 67.66
N PHE A 557 38.81 -50.20 67.52
CA PHE A 557 37.78 -49.53 68.29
C PHE A 557 36.45 -49.58 67.53
N ARG A 558 35.40 -50.10 68.18
CA ARG A 558 34.07 -50.30 67.58
C ARG A 558 33.13 -49.10 67.81
N TYR A 559 33.53 -47.91 67.33
CA TYR A 559 32.71 -46.70 67.47
C TYR A 559 31.42 -46.76 66.64
N ARG A 560 30.41 -46.00 67.07
CA ARG A 560 29.08 -45.94 66.47
C ARG A 560 28.90 -44.63 65.72
N TYR A 561 28.56 -44.68 64.43
CA TYR A 561 28.19 -43.48 63.69
C TYR A 561 26.72 -43.14 63.92
N LEU A 562 26.45 -41.97 64.52
CA LEU A 562 25.08 -41.49 64.82
C LEU A 562 24.23 -42.58 65.51
N LYS A 563 23.02 -42.84 65.01
CA LYS A 563 22.12 -43.90 65.49
C LYS A 563 22.30 -45.24 64.73
N VAL A 564 23.27 -45.37 63.82
CA VAL A 564 23.48 -46.62 63.04
C VAL A 564 23.99 -47.75 63.97
N PRO A 565 23.53 -49.01 63.85
CA PRO A 565 24.08 -50.13 64.61
C PRO A 565 25.53 -50.48 64.22
N ARG A 566 26.35 -50.94 65.19
CA ARG A 566 27.78 -51.22 65.00
C ARG A 566 28.07 -52.32 63.95
N SER A 567 27.14 -53.26 63.74
CA SER A 567 27.24 -54.31 62.72
C SER A 567 27.32 -53.76 61.29
N HIS A 568 26.77 -52.56 61.04
CA HIS A 568 26.75 -51.93 59.72
C HIS A 568 28.15 -51.39 59.34
N ASN A 569 29.03 -51.17 60.32
CA ASN A 569 30.37 -50.63 60.09
C ASN A 569 31.15 -51.47 59.07
N PHE A 570 31.05 -52.80 59.14
CA PHE A 570 31.81 -53.72 58.29
C PHE A 570 31.56 -53.55 56.78
N TYR A 571 30.32 -53.19 56.41
CA TYR A 571 29.91 -52.96 55.02
C TYR A 571 30.24 -51.56 54.53
N ALA A 572 30.33 -50.59 55.45
CA ALA A 572 30.64 -49.19 55.16
C ALA A 572 32.14 -48.84 55.24
N VAL A 573 33.02 -49.74 55.68
CA VAL A 573 34.47 -49.51 55.65
C VAL A 573 34.98 -49.56 54.20
N PRO A 574 35.73 -48.55 53.72
CA PRO A 574 36.27 -48.49 52.36
C PRO A 574 37.51 -49.38 52.23
N LYS A 575 37.28 -50.70 52.20
CA LYS A 575 38.35 -51.71 52.26
C LYS A 575 39.36 -51.57 51.12
N GLN A 576 38.89 -51.31 49.90
CA GLN A 576 39.76 -51.19 48.74
C GLN A 576 40.74 -50.00 48.91
N LEU A 577 40.26 -48.82 49.33
CA LEU A 577 41.13 -47.68 49.64
C LEU A 577 42.18 -47.97 50.72
N LEU A 578 41.83 -48.72 51.76
CA LEU A 578 42.77 -49.10 52.82
C LEU A 578 43.83 -50.11 52.31
N THR A 579 43.48 -51.02 51.41
CA THR A 579 44.40 -52.05 50.89
C THR A 579 45.18 -51.66 49.63
N ILE A 580 44.72 -50.68 48.84
CA ILE A 580 45.34 -50.30 47.55
C ILE A 580 46.83 -50.00 47.69
N LYS A 581 47.25 -49.34 48.77
CA LYS A 581 48.67 -49.01 49.02
C LYS A 581 49.44 -50.08 49.80
N LEU A 582 48.75 -51.01 50.47
CA LEU A 582 49.37 -52.20 51.09
C LEU A 582 49.77 -53.23 50.02
N ASN A 583 48.99 -53.34 48.93
CA ASN A 583 49.18 -54.37 47.91
C ASN A 583 50.16 -53.97 46.78
N GLN A 584 50.77 -52.78 46.82
CA GLN A 584 51.71 -52.29 45.80
C GLN A 584 53.17 -52.60 46.20
N SER A 585 53.73 -53.70 45.67
CA SER A 585 55.15 -54.08 45.83
C SER A 585 56.08 -53.09 45.09
N LYS A 586 57.38 -52.91 45.39
CA LYS A 586 58.42 -53.82 45.93
C LYS A 586 59.12 -53.34 47.22
N SER A 587 58.67 -52.26 47.85
CA SER A 587 59.37 -51.65 49.00
C SER A 587 58.42 -51.35 50.16
N ASP A 588 57.47 -52.25 50.40
CA ASP A 588 56.33 -52.03 51.29
C ASP A 588 56.78 -51.61 52.70
N TYR A 589 56.27 -50.46 53.13
CA TYR A 589 56.52 -49.91 54.46
C TYR A 589 55.92 -50.80 55.56
N SER A 590 54.90 -51.63 55.27
CA SER A 590 54.35 -52.58 56.24
C SER A 590 55.37 -53.66 56.59
N LEU A 591 55.89 -54.37 55.58
CA LEU A 591 56.91 -55.40 55.71
C LEU A 591 58.20 -54.83 56.30
N ARG A 592 58.61 -53.64 55.83
CA ARG A 592 59.80 -52.96 56.36
C ARG A 592 59.65 -52.53 57.82
N LEU A 593 58.47 -52.10 58.27
CA LEU A 593 58.23 -51.74 59.67
C LEU A 593 58.30 -52.98 60.57
N SER A 594 57.66 -54.08 60.15
CA SER A 594 57.74 -55.38 60.84
C SER A 594 59.18 -55.89 60.92
N ASN A 595 59.89 -55.94 59.79
CA ASN A 595 61.29 -56.39 59.76
C ASN A 595 62.21 -55.49 60.58
N THR A 596 61.95 -54.18 60.65
CA THR A 596 62.74 -53.26 61.49
C THR A 596 62.52 -53.54 62.97
N LEU A 597 61.29 -53.87 63.41
CA LEU A 597 61.02 -54.29 64.79
C LEU A 597 61.71 -55.62 65.13
N ILE A 598 61.63 -56.62 64.24
CA ILE A 598 62.33 -57.90 64.38
C ILE A 598 63.86 -57.69 64.49
N SER A 599 64.45 -56.87 63.61
CA SER A 599 65.89 -56.58 63.67
C SER A 599 66.30 -55.72 64.89
N LEU A 600 65.41 -54.91 65.45
CA LEU A 600 65.64 -54.23 66.74
C LEU A 600 65.62 -55.24 67.90
N LYS A 601 64.71 -56.22 67.86
CA LYS A 601 64.64 -57.33 68.81
C LYS A 601 65.92 -58.18 68.77
N GLU A 602 66.41 -58.52 67.58
CA GLU A 602 67.73 -59.17 67.40
C GLU A 602 68.86 -58.36 68.03
N CYS A 603 68.91 -57.04 67.84
CA CYS A 603 69.95 -56.20 68.46
C CYS A 603 69.91 -56.26 69.99
N LEU A 604 68.71 -56.27 70.60
CA LEU A 604 68.56 -56.40 72.05
C LEU A 604 68.97 -57.78 72.56
N PHE A 605 68.63 -58.86 71.86
CA PHE A 605 69.15 -60.20 72.18
C PHE A 605 70.68 -60.27 72.04
N ASN A 606 71.28 -59.66 71.02
CA ASN A 606 72.73 -59.60 70.87
C ASN A 606 73.41 -58.82 72.01
N PHE A 607 72.75 -57.82 72.61
CA PHE A 607 73.25 -57.18 73.84
C PHE A 607 73.10 -58.09 75.06
N SER A 608 72.04 -58.90 75.16
CA SER A 608 71.90 -59.89 76.25
C SER A 608 72.94 -61.01 76.15
N ASP A 609 73.20 -61.53 74.94
CA ASP A 609 74.23 -62.54 74.65
C ASP A 609 75.62 -62.11 75.16
N MET A 610 75.97 -60.83 74.99
CA MET A 610 77.22 -60.26 75.49
C MET A 610 77.34 -60.21 77.02
N LEU A 611 76.25 -60.36 77.79
CA LEU A 611 76.30 -60.51 79.25
C LEU A 611 76.49 -61.97 79.68
N ASP A 612 76.00 -62.92 78.89
CA ASP A 612 76.04 -64.33 79.24
C ASP A 612 77.39 -64.96 78.88
N THR A 613 78.09 -64.48 77.84
CA THR A 613 79.47 -64.85 77.47
C THR A 613 80.52 -64.19 78.39
N ARG A 614 80.60 -64.63 79.65
CA ARG A 614 81.35 -63.94 80.71
C ARG A 614 82.88 -64.11 80.68
N ASP A 615 83.38 -65.20 80.09
CA ASP A 615 84.79 -65.61 80.28
C ASP A 615 85.80 -64.95 79.31
N THR A 616 85.37 -64.05 78.42
CA THR A 616 86.23 -63.51 77.33
C THR A 616 86.52 -62.01 77.39
N GLY A 617 86.05 -61.30 78.42
CA GLY A 617 86.16 -59.83 78.54
C GLY A 617 85.27 -59.03 77.57
N PHE A 618 85.06 -57.75 77.85
CA PHE A 618 84.13 -56.92 77.08
C PHE A 618 84.64 -56.55 75.67
N ASN A 619 84.06 -57.16 74.64
CA ASN A 619 84.38 -56.86 73.25
C ASN A 619 83.70 -55.55 72.77
N LEU A 620 84.38 -54.42 73.02
CA LEU A 620 83.96 -53.08 72.61
C LEU A 620 83.65 -52.96 71.10
N THR A 621 84.34 -53.71 70.24
CA THR A 621 84.13 -53.71 68.79
C THR A 621 82.82 -54.40 68.40
N LYS A 622 82.50 -55.57 69.00
CA LYS A 622 81.20 -56.26 68.83
C LYS A 622 80.06 -55.39 69.34
N PHE A 623 80.23 -54.77 70.52
CA PHE A 623 79.24 -53.87 71.12
C PHE A 623 78.97 -52.64 70.24
N THR A 624 80.01 -51.99 69.71
CA THR A 624 79.88 -50.80 68.85
C THR A 624 79.14 -51.14 67.56
N LYS A 625 79.47 -52.26 66.91
CA LYS A 625 78.78 -52.71 65.69
C LYS A 625 77.28 -52.99 65.91
N VAL A 626 76.89 -53.58 67.04
CA VAL A 626 75.48 -53.80 67.39
C VAL A 626 74.78 -52.49 67.76
N SER A 627 75.49 -51.57 68.42
CA SER A 627 75.01 -50.21 68.74
C SER A 627 74.69 -49.39 67.50
N ASP A 628 75.58 -49.38 66.51
CA ASP A 628 75.35 -48.67 65.24
C ASP A 628 74.18 -49.27 64.48
N LYS A 629 74.05 -50.61 64.44
CA LYS A 629 72.87 -51.30 63.86
C LYS A 629 71.58 -50.88 64.59
N PHE A 630 71.57 -50.85 65.92
CA PHE A 630 70.41 -50.44 66.73
C PHE A 630 70.02 -48.96 66.53
N ILE A 631 71.00 -48.05 66.50
CA ILE A 631 70.83 -46.62 66.22
C ILE A 631 70.25 -46.41 64.82
N HIS A 632 70.80 -47.09 63.81
CA HIS A 632 70.33 -47.01 62.42
C HIS A 632 68.89 -47.53 62.30
N LEU A 633 68.59 -48.70 62.86
CA LEU A 633 67.25 -49.28 62.84
C LEU A 633 66.23 -48.41 63.60
N SER A 634 66.60 -47.78 64.70
CA SER A 634 65.74 -46.87 65.46
C SER A 634 65.38 -45.60 64.67
N LYS A 635 66.35 -45.02 63.94
CA LYS A 635 66.10 -43.92 62.99
C LYS A 635 65.22 -44.36 61.83
N LEU A 636 65.49 -45.53 61.26
CA LEU A 636 64.75 -46.11 60.14
C LEU A 636 63.27 -46.37 60.53
N PHE A 637 63.05 -46.95 61.72
CA PHE A 637 61.72 -47.16 62.30
C PHE A 637 60.92 -45.85 62.43
N ASN A 638 61.55 -44.77 62.91
CA ASN A 638 60.93 -43.45 63.00
C ASN A 638 60.51 -42.88 61.64
N SER A 639 61.30 -43.08 60.60
CA SER A 639 60.95 -42.67 59.24
C SER A 639 59.78 -43.51 58.70
N ILE A 640 59.91 -44.84 58.74
CA ILE A 640 58.93 -45.78 58.19
C ILE A 640 57.57 -45.66 58.86
N LYS A 641 57.50 -45.51 60.19
CA LYS A 641 56.21 -45.40 60.90
C LYS A 641 55.42 -44.16 60.46
N SER A 642 56.10 -43.02 60.28
CA SER A 642 55.47 -41.78 59.81
C SER A 642 54.90 -41.93 58.39
N VAL A 643 55.70 -42.54 57.50
CA VAL A 643 55.30 -42.79 56.11
C VAL A 643 54.15 -43.78 56.02
N PHE A 644 54.18 -44.88 56.78
CA PHE A 644 53.13 -45.92 56.75
C PHE A 644 51.73 -45.37 57.06
N ASN A 645 51.59 -44.52 58.08
CA ASN A 645 50.31 -43.86 58.40
C ASN A 645 49.86 -42.89 57.29
N GLY A 646 50.83 -42.20 56.67
CA GLY A 646 50.59 -41.36 55.49
C GLY A 646 49.99 -42.13 54.31
N TYR A 647 50.56 -43.30 54.01
CA TYR A 647 50.19 -44.13 52.85
C TYR A 647 48.92 -44.97 53.05
N THR A 648 48.44 -45.15 54.28
CA THR A 648 47.26 -45.98 54.60
C THR A 648 46.04 -45.12 54.94
N THR A 649 45.83 -44.78 56.21
CA THR A 649 44.64 -44.09 56.70
C THR A 649 44.54 -42.67 56.19
N LYS A 650 45.63 -41.89 56.22
CA LYS A 650 45.63 -40.49 55.79
C LYS A 650 45.42 -40.36 54.28
N TYR A 651 45.97 -41.27 53.49
CA TYR A 651 45.69 -41.38 52.05
C TYR A 651 44.21 -41.65 51.80
N ALA A 652 43.65 -42.70 52.40
CA ALA A 652 42.24 -43.06 52.23
C ALA A 652 41.28 -41.93 52.69
N LEU A 653 41.60 -41.27 53.81
CA LEU A 653 40.86 -40.11 54.32
C LEU A 653 40.93 -38.91 53.37
N GLY A 654 42.09 -38.65 52.76
CA GLY A 654 42.28 -37.62 51.74
C GLY A 654 41.45 -37.88 50.49
N ILE A 655 41.42 -39.13 50.00
CA ILE A 655 40.58 -39.52 48.86
C ILE A 655 39.09 -39.36 49.18
N ILE A 656 38.63 -39.74 50.38
CA ILE A 656 37.22 -39.58 50.78
C ILE A 656 36.83 -38.10 50.90
N LYS A 657 37.70 -37.25 51.44
CA LYS A 657 37.51 -35.79 51.44
C LYS A 657 37.44 -35.23 50.01
N SER A 658 38.24 -35.74 49.07
CA SER A 658 38.17 -35.38 47.65
C SER A 658 36.87 -35.87 46.98
N LYS A 659 36.42 -37.10 47.24
CA LYS A 659 35.12 -37.63 46.78
C LYS A 659 33.96 -36.74 47.26
N ALA A 660 33.98 -36.31 48.52
CA ALA A 660 32.98 -35.38 49.08
C ALA A 660 32.94 -34.04 48.33
N ALA A 661 34.12 -33.43 48.11
CA ALA A 661 34.23 -32.14 47.41
C ALA A 661 33.71 -32.23 45.96
N LYS A 662 34.09 -33.26 45.20
CA LYS A 662 33.61 -33.49 43.82
C LYS A 662 32.09 -33.64 43.75
N LEU A 663 31.51 -34.39 44.69
CA LEU A 663 30.05 -34.57 44.79
C LEU A 663 29.35 -33.23 45.07
N GLN A 664 29.91 -32.41 45.95
CA GLN A 664 29.38 -31.08 46.27
C GLN A 664 29.47 -30.11 45.08
N THR A 665 30.59 -30.07 44.36
CA THR A 665 30.73 -29.25 43.14
C THR A 665 29.69 -29.63 42.08
N SER A 666 29.47 -30.94 41.87
CA SER A 666 28.46 -31.44 40.92
C SER A 666 27.04 -30.96 41.28
N LEU A 667 26.67 -31.00 42.57
CA LEU A 667 25.37 -30.50 43.03
C LEU A 667 25.24 -28.98 42.86
N THR A 668 26.27 -28.20 43.21
CA THR A 668 26.24 -26.74 43.06
C THR A 668 26.02 -26.34 41.60
N ASN A 669 26.70 -27.01 40.66
CA ASN A 669 26.53 -26.77 39.22
C ASN A 669 25.10 -27.12 38.77
N ILE A 670 24.53 -28.24 39.21
CA ILE A 670 23.14 -28.61 38.89
C ILE A 670 22.14 -27.58 39.44
N ARG A 671 22.31 -27.15 40.70
CA ARG A 671 21.47 -26.11 41.32
C ARG A 671 21.54 -24.79 40.55
N GLN A 672 22.72 -24.38 40.11
CA GLN A 672 22.89 -23.17 39.31
C GLN A 672 22.12 -23.28 37.99
N ILE A 673 22.32 -24.35 37.22
CA ILE A 673 21.61 -24.55 35.94
C ILE A 673 20.08 -24.54 36.14
N ILE A 674 19.57 -25.25 37.16
CA ILE A 674 18.12 -25.27 37.47
C ILE A 674 17.62 -23.88 37.86
N ASN A 675 18.35 -23.12 38.67
CA ASN A 675 17.98 -21.77 39.06
C ASN A 675 17.96 -20.80 37.87
N ASP A 676 18.97 -20.87 37.00
CA ASP A 676 19.08 -20.03 35.80
C ASP A 676 17.88 -20.29 34.85
N MET A 677 17.55 -21.57 34.60
CA MET A 677 16.38 -21.95 33.81
C MET A 677 15.06 -21.53 34.46
N ASN A 678 14.92 -21.70 35.78
CA ASN A 678 13.74 -21.29 36.54
C ASN A 678 13.53 -19.76 36.47
N ASN A 679 14.61 -18.98 36.53
CA ASN A 679 14.58 -17.54 36.33
C ASN A 679 14.14 -17.17 34.91
N SER A 680 14.70 -17.82 33.87
CA SER A 680 14.30 -17.58 32.47
C SER A 680 12.82 -17.88 32.22
N PHE A 681 12.29 -19.00 32.71
CA PHE A 681 10.87 -19.34 32.59
C PHE A 681 9.96 -18.39 33.38
N THR A 682 10.39 -17.95 34.58
CA THR A 682 9.62 -16.98 35.39
C THR A 682 9.58 -15.59 34.73
N SER A 683 10.69 -15.12 34.16
CA SER A 683 10.76 -13.86 33.40
C SER A 683 9.81 -13.88 32.19
N LEU A 684 9.86 -14.96 31.40
CA LEU A 684 8.95 -15.18 30.26
C LEU A 684 7.48 -15.15 30.69
N GLN A 685 7.13 -15.73 31.85
CA GLN A 685 5.76 -15.71 32.37
C GLN A 685 5.28 -14.28 32.71
N ILE A 686 6.16 -13.45 33.29
CA ILE A 686 5.86 -12.07 33.67
C ILE A 686 5.63 -11.21 32.40
N GLU A 687 6.54 -11.31 31.43
CA GLU A 687 6.46 -10.59 30.16
C GLU A 687 5.21 -10.99 29.36
N GLN A 688 4.93 -12.30 29.24
CA GLN A 688 3.73 -12.81 28.59
C GLN A 688 2.45 -12.24 29.24
N LYS A 689 2.40 -12.17 30.57
CA LYS A 689 1.25 -11.63 31.31
C LYS A 689 1.08 -10.12 31.07
N HIS A 690 2.18 -9.37 31.04
CA HIS A 690 2.18 -7.94 30.70
C HIS A 690 1.69 -7.69 29.27
N LEU A 691 2.16 -8.50 28.31
CA LEU A 691 1.72 -8.44 26.91
C LEU A 691 0.24 -8.82 26.75
N ASN A 692 -0.29 -9.78 27.50
CA ASN A 692 -1.71 -10.13 27.46
C ASN A 692 -2.59 -8.94 27.85
N LEU A 693 -2.26 -8.25 28.94
CA LEU A 693 -3.00 -7.06 29.42
C LEU A 693 -2.98 -5.90 28.41
N THR A 694 -1.84 -5.64 27.78
CA THR A 694 -1.63 -4.49 26.87
C THR A 694 -2.04 -4.75 25.42
N SER A 695 -1.76 -5.95 24.91
CA SER A 695 -1.92 -6.31 23.49
C SER A 695 -3.31 -6.86 23.17
N SER A 696 -3.97 -7.56 24.10
CA SER A 696 -5.27 -8.19 23.80
C SER A 696 -6.39 -7.18 23.52
N GLN A 697 -6.30 -5.99 24.11
CA GLN A 697 -7.25 -4.89 23.89
C GLN A 697 -6.97 -4.08 22.61
N ASN A 698 -5.74 -4.05 22.09
CA ASN A 698 -5.32 -3.10 21.06
C ASN A 698 -4.83 -3.74 19.75
N VAL A 699 -4.24 -4.93 19.81
CA VAL A 699 -3.72 -5.66 18.63
C VAL A 699 -4.76 -6.67 18.15
N PHE A 700 -5.31 -7.45 19.08
CA PHE A 700 -6.29 -8.49 18.74
C PHE A 700 -7.71 -7.93 18.52
N ALA A 701 -8.04 -6.76 19.06
CA ALA A 701 -9.34 -6.10 18.84
C ALA A 701 -9.61 -5.74 17.36
N VAL A 702 -8.57 -5.49 16.56
CA VAL A 702 -8.67 -5.18 15.12
C VAL A 702 -9.41 -6.29 14.34
N SER A 703 -9.37 -7.54 14.81
CA SER A 703 -10.19 -8.65 14.30
C SER A 703 -11.69 -8.28 14.25
N SER A 704 -12.21 -7.63 15.30
CA SER A 704 -13.62 -7.25 15.39
C SER A 704 -13.99 -6.12 14.44
N ASP A 705 -13.09 -5.14 14.24
CA ASP A 705 -13.30 -4.03 13.31
C ASP A 705 -13.19 -4.49 11.85
N ILE A 706 -12.33 -5.46 11.58
CA ILE A 706 -12.25 -6.16 10.28
C ILE A 706 -13.55 -6.91 9.99
N ILE A 707 -14.07 -7.68 10.94
CA ILE A 707 -15.37 -8.35 10.78
C ILE A 707 -16.48 -7.32 10.58
N ARG A 708 -16.45 -6.18 11.28
CA ARG A 708 -17.43 -5.10 11.11
C ARG A 708 -17.32 -4.43 9.73
N TYR A 709 -16.13 -4.23 9.19
CA TYR A 709 -15.93 -3.76 7.80
C TYR A 709 -16.49 -4.73 6.76
N LEU A 710 -16.37 -6.04 7.00
CA LEU A 710 -16.82 -7.10 6.09
C LEU A 710 -18.33 -7.40 6.18
N THR A 711 -18.98 -7.05 7.28
CA THR A 711 -20.40 -7.37 7.54
C THR A 711 -21.32 -6.14 7.60
N ASN A 712 -20.77 -4.94 7.79
CA ASN A 712 -21.50 -3.69 7.99
C ASN A 712 -20.87 -2.54 7.16
N THR A 713 -21.66 -1.55 6.77
CA THR A 713 -21.21 -0.38 6.01
C THR A 713 -20.64 0.74 6.88
N SER A 714 -20.85 0.69 8.21
CA SER A 714 -20.45 1.78 9.13
C SER A 714 -18.95 1.97 9.32
N VAL A 715 -18.13 0.95 9.06
CA VAL A 715 -16.66 1.03 9.16
C VAL A 715 -16.09 1.25 7.76
N THR A 716 -15.37 2.35 7.56
CA THR A 716 -14.67 2.67 6.30
C THR A 716 -13.23 2.13 6.29
N LYS A 717 -12.63 1.97 5.11
CA LYS A 717 -11.24 1.54 4.96
C LYS A 717 -10.26 2.55 5.57
N ILE A 718 -10.62 3.83 5.60
CA ILE A 718 -9.86 4.88 6.33
C ILE A 718 -9.97 4.73 7.84
N SER A 719 -11.13 4.38 8.39
CA SER A 719 -11.24 4.13 9.84
C SER A 719 -10.37 2.93 10.27
N LEU A 720 -10.34 1.86 9.47
CA LEU A 720 -9.44 0.72 9.67
C LEU A 720 -7.96 1.13 9.51
N ALA A 721 -7.65 2.00 8.55
CA ALA A 721 -6.31 2.57 8.39
C ALA A 721 -5.89 3.38 9.62
N ALA A 722 -6.79 4.19 10.20
CA ALA A 722 -6.52 4.98 11.38
C ALA A 722 -6.20 4.10 12.60
N ILE A 723 -6.92 3.00 12.79
CA ILE A 723 -6.64 2.01 13.85
C ILE A 723 -5.25 1.39 13.66
N LEU A 724 -4.94 0.89 12.46
CA LEU A 724 -3.64 0.24 12.13
C LEU A 724 -2.44 1.20 12.15
N HIS A 725 -2.67 2.52 12.06
CA HIS A 725 -1.65 3.57 12.18
C HIS A 725 -1.69 4.30 13.53
N SER A 726 -2.56 3.90 14.46
CA SER A 726 -2.60 4.53 15.79
C SER A 726 -1.28 4.29 16.53
N PRO A 727 -0.73 5.29 17.26
CA PRO A 727 0.54 5.14 17.97
C PRO A 727 0.56 3.92 18.90
N ASN A 728 -0.54 3.69 19.61
CA ASN A 728 -0.71 2.54 20.50
C ASN A 728 -0.64 1.20 19.75
N HIS A 729 -1.29 1.08 18.58
CA HIS A 729 -1.24 -0.16 17.81
C HIS A 729 0.14 -0.42 17.22
N VAL A 730 0.83 0.62 16.73
CA VAL A 730 2.20 0.51 16.20
C VAL A 730 3.17 0.11 17.30
N LEU A 731 3.12 0.75 18.47
CA LEU A 731 3.97 0.43 19.62
C LEU A 731 3.73 -1.00 20.13
N ASN A 732 2.47 -1.43 20.26
CA ASN A 732 2.16 -2.78 20.71
C ASN A 732 2.61 -3.85 19.69
N MET A 733 2.53 -3.58 18.39
CA MET A 733 3.07 -4.47 17.36
C MET A 733 4.60 -4.57 17.40
N MET A 734 5.31 -3.47 17.66
CA MET A 734 6.76 -3.47 17.88
C MET A 734 7.14 -4.27 19.12
N ASN A 735 6.46 -4.05 20.26
CA ASN A 735 6.70 -4.77 21.50
C ASN A 735 6.45 -6.28 21.35
N LEU A 736 5.42 -6.68 20.60
CA LEU A 736 5.18 -8.09 20.27
C LEU A 736 6.28 -8.68 19.39
N GLN A 737 6.83 -7.92 18.44
CA GLN A 737 7.91 -8.40 17.58
C GLN A 737 9.20 -8.61 18.39
N VAL A 738 9.59 -7.63 19.22
CA VAL A 738 10.75 -7.73 20.12
C VAL A 738 10.60 -8.93 21.07
N PHE A 739 9.42 -9.12 21.67
CA PHE A 739 9.16 -10.31 22.49
C PHE A 739 9.33 -11.63 21.75
N MET A 740 8.90 -11.72 20.48
CA MET A 740 9.08 -12.93 19.68
C MET A 740 10.54 -13.19 19.28
N GLU A 741 11.35 -12.13 19.17
CA GLU A 741 12.80 -12.22 18.97
C GLU A 741 13.49 -12.70 20.27
N GLU A 742 13.21 -12.07 21.41
CA GLU A 742 13.71 -12.50 22.73
C GLU A 742 13.31 -13.94 23.08
N LEU A 743 12.07 -14.35 22.75
CA LEU A 743 11.58 -15.70 22.98
C LEU A 743 12.35 -16.75 22.17
N ARG A 744 12.85 -16.41 20.97
CA ARG A 744 13.71 -17.30 20.17
C ARG A 744 15.10 -17.45 20.77
N GLU A 745 15.71 -16.35 21.23
CA GLU A 745 17.01 -16.38 21.90
C GLU A 745 16.96 -17.14 23.23
N ARG A 746 15.93 -16.89 24.04
CA ARG A 746 15.73 -17.62 25.30
C ARG A 746 15.43 -19.10 25.05
N ASN A 747 14.76 -19.47 23.95
CA ASN A 747 14.54 -20.86 23.58
C ASN A 747 15.85 -21.60 23.24
N SER A 748 16.80 -20.98 22.53
CA SER A 748 18.09 -21.62 22.25
C SER A 748 18.95 -21.76 23.51
N LEU A 749 18.93 -20.76 24.40
CA LEU A 749 19.57 -20.83 25.72
C LEU A 749 18.99 -21.96 26.58
N LEU A 750 17.66 -22.03 26.71
CA LEU A 750 16.98 -23.09 27.47
C LEU A 750 17.26 -24.49 26.90
N HIS A 751 17.29 -24.63 25.57
CA HIS A 751 17.66 -25.88 24.91
C HIS A 751 19.09 -26.32 25.28
N TYR A 752 20.06 -25.40 25.27
CA TYR A 752 21.43 -25.66 25.73
C TYR A 752 21.47 -26.02 27.23
N SER A 753 20.73 -25.31 28.07
CA SER A 753 20.66 -25.58 29.51
C SER A 753 20.09 -26.96 29.82
N TRP A 754 19.10 -27.47 29.07
CA TRP A 754 18.62 -28.84 29.20
C TRP A 754 19.71 -29.89 28.90
N THR A 755 20.45 -29.73 27.80
CA THR A 755 21.58 -30.61 27.47
C THR A 755 22.64 -30.57 28.57
N LYS A 756 23.00 -29.37 29.04
CA LYS A 756 23.99 -29.17 30.10
C LYS A 756 23.55 -29.76 31.44
N LEU A 757 22.25 -29.69 31.76
CA LEU A 757 21.68 -30.27 32.96
C LEU A 757 21.78 -31.80 32.91
N ASN A 758 21.40 -32.43 31.78
CA ASN A 758 21.51 -33.87 31.55
C ASN A 758 22.96 -34.36 31.76
N GLU A 759 23.94 -33.76 31.07
CA GLU A 759 25.37 -34.06 31.25
C GLU A 759 25.83 -33.96 32.71
N THR A 760 25.44 -32.90 33.41
CA THR A 760 25.90 -32.65 34.79
C THR A 760 25.23 -33.63 35.79
N VAL A 761 23.97 -34.01 35.55
CA VAL A 761 23.27 -35.06 36.31
C VAL A 761 23.90 -36.43 36.05
N ALA A 762 24.26 -36.75 34.80
CA ALA A 762 24.97 -37.98 34.46
C ALA A 762 26.35 -38.07 35.16
N LEU A 763 27.10 -36.98 35.23
CA LEU A 763 28.36 -36.91 36.00
C LEU A 763 28.17 -37.14 37.51
N LEU A 764 27.06 -36.66 38.09
CA LEU A 764 26.70 -36.94 39.49
C LEU A 764 26.46 -38.44 39.70
N TRP A 765 25.70 -39.09 38.80
CA TRP A 765 25.46 -40.53 38.84
C TRP A 765 26.73 -41.35 38.62
N GLN A 766 27.62 -40.93 37.72
CA GLN A 766 28.93 -41.53 37.52
C GLN A 766 29.75 -41.54 38.83
N CYS A 767 29.76 -40.42 39.58
CA CYS A 767 30.43 -40.33 40.89
C CYS A 767 29.83 -41.25 41.97
N ILE A 768 28.57 -41.67 41.81
CA ILE A 768 27.86 -42.56 42.74
C ILE A 768 28.10 -44.03 42.37
N ILE A 769 27.93 -44.37 41.09
CA ILE A 769 27.97 -45.75 40.57
C ILE A 769 29.41 -46.25 40.41
N GLN A 770 30.38 -45.42 40.01
CA GLN A 770 31.77 -45.91 39.84
C GLN A 770 32.54 -46.08 41.16
N ASP A 771 31.93 -45.75 42.31
CA ASP A 771 32.57 -45.84 43.62
C ASP A 771 32.53 -47.25 44.23
N ARG A 772 33.49 -48.08 43.81
CA ARG A 772 33.63 -49.50 44.23
C ARG A 772 33.71 -49.71 45.74
N ASP A 773 34.26 -48.76 46.51
CA ASP A 773 34.31 -48.84 47.98
C ASP A 773 32.91 -48.84 48.63
N SER A 774 31.89 -48.38 47.91
CA SER A 774 30.52 -48.28 48.40
C SER A 774 29.65 -49.48 48.06
N TYR A 775 30.09 -50.41 47.21
CA TYR A 775 29.25 -51.50 46.68
C TYR A 775 28.72 -52.43 47.77
N ALA A 776 29.58 -52.86 48.69
CA ALA A 776 29.19 -53.70 49.82
C ALA A 776 28.15 -53.02 50.72
N TYR A 777 28.14 -51.68 50.79
CA TYR A 777 27.11 -50.93 51.49
C TYR A 777 25.83 -50.79 50.66
N TYR A 778 25.92 -50.61 49.34
CA TYR A 778 24.74 -50.52 48.46
C TYR A 778 23.94 -51.82 48.47
N GLU A 779 24.62 -52.96 48.38
CA GLU A 779 24.03 -54.30 48.49
C GLU A 779 23.38 -54.48 49.87
N TYR A 780 24.12 -54.21 50.95
CA TYR A 780 23.64 -54.31 52.33
C TYR A 780 22.44 -53.40 52.64
N ALA A 781 22.44 -52.16 52.15
CA ALA A 781 21.38 -51.17 52.36
C ALA A 781 20.23 -51.29 51.33
N ASN A 782 20.28 -52.26 50.43
CA ASN A 782 19.31 -52.49 49.35
C ASN A 782 19.11 -51.26 48.43
N TYR A 783 20.19 -50.54 48.12
CA TYR A 783 20.20 -49.41 47.19
C TYR A 783 20.33 -49.89 45.73
N THR A 784 19.32 -50.61 45.25
CA THR A 784 19.29 -51.26 43.93
C THR A 784 19.62 -50.33 42.75
N LYS A 785 19.18 -49.07 42.77
CA LYS A 785 19.52 -48.08 41.73
C LYS A 785 21.01 -47.65 41.73
N PHE A 786 21.75 -47.83 42.83
CA PHE A 786 23.18 -47.49 42.91
C PHE A 786 24.10 -48.65 42.50
N SER A 787 23.54 -49.86 42.32
CA SER A 787 24.25 -51.07 41.84
C SER A 787 23.97 -51.41 40.37
N LEU A 788 23.22 -50.58 39.63
CA LEU A 788 22.97 -50.76 38.20
C LEU A 788 24.22 -50.41 37.36
N PRO A 789 24.38 -51.01 36.16
CA PRO A 789 25.36 -50.54 35.17
C PRO A 789 25.15 -49.06 34.87
N LEU A 790 26.26 -48.31 34.76
CA LEU A 790 26.22 -46.86 34.50
C LEU A 790 25.47 -46.55 33.20
N GLU A 791 25.74 -47.34 32.15
CA GLU A 791 25.14 -47.21 30.81
C GLU A 791 23.61 -47.17 30.86
N ASN A 792 22.97 -48.10 31.58
CA ASN A 792 21.52 -48.16 31.72
C ASN A 792 20.95 -46.90 32.38
N VAL A 793 21.60 -46.42 33.46
CA VAL A 793 21.16 -45.22 34.20
C VAL A 793 21.36 -43.97 33.36
N THR A 794 22.46 -43.87 32.60
CA THR A 794 22.69 -42.75 31.69
C THR A 794 21.74 -42.77 30.49
N SER A 795 21.28 -43.94 30.02
CA SER A 795 20.24 -44.03 28.98
C SER A 795 18.88 -43.59 29.51
N GLU A 796 18.43 -44.12 30.66
CA GLU A 796 17.15 -43.74 31.31
C GLU A 796 17.08 -42.21 31.54
N LEU A 797 18.20 -41.60 31.95
CA LEU A 797 18.32 -40.15 32.09
C LEU A 797 18.37 -39.40 30.75
N HIS A 798 19.03 -39.95 29.73
CA HIS A 798 19.07 -39.30 28.42
C HIS A 798 17.67 -39.22 27.80
N ASP A 799 16.92 -40.31 27.85
CA ASP A 799 15.57 -40.39 27.33
C ASP A 799 14.60 -39.48 28.12
N GLU A 800 14.63 -39.53 29.47
CA GLU A 800 13.78 -38.66 30.32
C GLU A 800 14.05 -37.16 30.07
N TYR A 801 15.30 -36.76 29.85
CA TYR A 801 15.65 -35.35 29.61
C TYR A 801 15.47 -34.92 28.16
N ALA A 802 15.56 -35.82 27.18
CA ALA A 802 15.22 -35.53 25.79
C ALA A 802 13.72 -35.23 25.64
N ASP A 803 12.86 -36.00 26.31
CA ASP A 803 11.41 -35.74 26.36
C ASP A 803 11.10 -34.37 26.99
N TYR A 804 11.77 -34.01 28.10
CA TYR A 804 11.63 -32.67 28.70
C TYR A 804 12.13 -31.55 27.79
N GLN A 805 13.26 -31.74 27.13
CA GLN A 805 13.85 -30.78 26.20
C GLN A 805 12.90 -30.52 25.01
N GLU A 806 12.33 -31.56 24.43
CA GLU A 806 11.38 -31.44 23.32
C GLU A 806 10.03 -30.83 23.76
N GLY A 807 9.52 -31.23 24.93
CA GLY A 807 8.34 -30.62 25.56
C GLY A 807 8.53 -29.15 25.96
N SER A 808 9.79 -28.69 26.10
CA SER A 808 10.14 -27.30 26.40
C SER A 808 10.33 -26.42 25.16
N ASN A 809 10.33 -27.00 23.95
CA ASN A 809 10.71 -26.31 22.71
C ASN A 809 9.62 -25.31 22.25
N VAL A 810 9.73 -24.08 22.74
CA VAL A 810 8.82 -22.97 22.44
C VAL A 810 8.89 -22.56 20.97
N ALA A 811 10.04 -22.68 20.30
CA ALA A 811 10.15 -22.38 18.87
C ALA A 811 9.29 -23.34 18.02
N LYS A 812 9.31 -24.65 18.32
CA LYS A 812 8.44 -25.65 17.68
C LYS A 812 6.96 -25.41 17.98
N MET A 813 6.64 -24.75 19.09
CA MET A 813 5.27 -24.41 19.49
C MET A 813 4.61 -23.38 18.57
N PHE A 814 5.37 -22.41 18.05
CA PHE A 814 4.91 -21.37 17.12
C PHE A 814 5.06 -21.77 15.64
N GLY A 815 6.14 -22.48 15.27
CA GLY A 815 6.36 -22.89 13.87
C GLY A 815 6.48 -21.70 12.93
N THR A 816 5.47 -21.48 12.08
CA THR A 816 5.36 -20.29 11.19
C THR A 816 4.32 -19.27 11.64
N ILE A 817 3.54 -19.56 12.69
CA ILE A 817 2.30 -18.83 13.02
C ILE A 817 2.57 -17.34 13.33
N ASP A 818 3.67 -17.03 14.01
CA ASP A 818 4.09 -15.66 14.31
C ASP A 818 4.51 -14.91 13.03
N ARG A 819 5.35 -15.53 12.20
CA ARG A 819 5.81 -14.97 10.93
C ARG A 819 4.63 -14.69 9.99
N ASP A 820 3.68 -15.63 9.93
CA ASP A 820 2.49 -15.52 9.09
C ASP A 820 1.55 -14.42 9.62
N PHE A 821 1.47 -14.22 10.94
CA PHE A 821 0.73 -13.11 11.57
C PHE A 821 1.34 -11.75 11.25
N PHE A 822 2.64 -11.55 11.50
CA PHE A 822 3.32 -10.27 11.20
C PHE A 822 3.34 -9.97 9.69
N TYR A 823 3.53 -10.98 8.84
CA TYR A 823 3.45 -10.83 7.38
C TYR A 823 2.07 -10.33 6.95
N ARG A 824 0.99 -11.01 7.35
CA ARG A 824 -0.39 -10.64 6.95
C ARG A 824 -0.81 -9.30 7.54
N HIS A 825 -0.39 -8.97 8.76
CA HIS A 825 -0.56 -7.64 9.35
C HIS A 825 0.08 -6.57 8.47
N LYS A 826 1.35 -6.76 8.10
CA LYS A 826 2.10 -5.86 7.23
C LYS A 826 1.40 -5.67 5.87
N THR A 827 0.95 -6.75 5.23
CA THR A 827 0.22 -6.68 3.94
C THR A 827 -1.06 -5.86 4.07
N VAL A 828 -1.89 -6.11 5.09
CA VAL A 828 -3.13 -5.33 5.32
C VAL A 828 -2.79 -3.86 5.59
N LYS A 829 -1.77 -3.59 6.43
CA LYS A 829 -1.32 -2.24 6.76
C LYS A 829 -0.89 -1.49 5.50
N GLU A 830 0.01 -2.05 4.69
CA GLU A 830 0.48 -1.44 3.44
C GLU A 830 -0.66 -1.17 2.45
N TYR A 831 -1.62 -2.09 2.32
CA TYR A 831 -2.78 -1.92 1.44
C TYR A 831 -3.68 -0.74 1.87
N VAL A 832 -3.88 -0.54 3.19
CA VAL A 832 -4.63 0.62 3.70
C VAL A 832 -3.79 1.90 3.76
N THR A 833 -2.46 1.82 3.90
CA THR A 833 -1.54 2.97 3.77
C THR A 833 -1.63 3.56 2.36
N LYS A 834 -1.49 2.73 1.32
CA LYS A 834 -1.62 3.15 -0.10
C LYS A 834 -2.98 3.78 -0.40
N PHE A 835 -4.05 3.32 0.27
CA PHE A 835 -5.36 3.94 0.18
C PHE A 835 -5.41 5.32 0.87
N LYS A 836 -4.84 5.45 2.08
CA LYS A 836 -4.75 6.72 2.81
C LYS A 836 -3.94 7.77 2.05
N GLU A 837 -2.80 7.39 1.47
CA GLU A 837 -1.92 8.27 0.68
C GLU A 837 -2.60 8.80 -0.58
N ARG A 838 -3.39 7.97 -1.27
CA ARG A 838 -4.19 8.39 -2.45
C ARG A 838 -5.39 9.26 -2.10
N ASN A 839 -5.68 9.47 -0.81
CA ASN A 839 -6.85 10.21 -0.32
C ASN A 839 -6.45 11.53 0.38
N THR A 840 -5.22 12.02 0.14
CA THR A 840 -4.80 13.37 0.50
C THR A 840 -5.06 14.34 -0.64
N ILE A 841 -5.21 15.63 -0.31
CA ILE A 841 -5.19 16.71 -1.27
C ILE A 841 -3.73 17.13 -1.43
N ASN A 842 -3.20 16.94 -2.62
CA ASN A 842 -1.81 17.16 -3.02
C ASN A 842 -1.78 17.65 -4.48
N ASP A 843 -0.60 17.88 -5.04
CA ASP A 843 -0.44 18.42 -6.39
C ASP A 843 -1.10 17.52 -7.47
N LEU A 844 -1.06 16.20 -7.26
CA LEU A 844 -1.74 15.23 -8.13
C LEU A 844 -3.26 15.42 -8.10
N PHE A 845 -3.87 15.56 -6.91
CA PHE A 845 -5.30 15.87 -6.78
C PHE A 845 -5.67 17.14 -7.54
N VAL A 846 -4.85 18.19 -7.44
CA VAL A 846 -5.10 19.46 -8.14
C VAL A 846 -5.03 19.28 -9.66
N SER A 847 -4.04 18.56 -10.19
CA SER A 847 -3.95 18.26 -11.63
C SER A 847 -5.09 17.37 -12.16
N GLU A 848 -5.60 16.46 -11.33
CA GLU A 848 -6.68 15.52 -11.67
C GLU A 848 -8.09 16.13 -11.56
N ASN A 849 -8.32 17.10 -10.66
CA ASN A 849 -9.67 17.52 -10.29
C ASN A 849 -9.93 19.03 -10.44
N ILE A 850 -8.92 19.88 -10.41
CA ILE A 850 -9.11 21.34 -10.44
C ILE A 850 -8.96 21.87 -11.87
N LEU A 851 -9.77 22.87 -12.22
CA LEU A 851 -9.71 23.59 -13.49
C LEU A 851 -9.97 25.07 -13.21
N GLU A 852 -9.08 25.97 -13.64
CA GLU A 852 -9.40 27.39 -13.71
C GLU A 852 -9.84 27.76 -15.12
N ILE A 853 -10.93 28.49 -15.25
CA ILE A 853 -11.47 28.89 -16.56
C ILE A 853 -11.90 30.36 -16.56
N ALA A 854 -11.56 31.08 -17.63
CA ALA A 854 -11.85 32.50 -17.79
C ALA A 854 -12.51 32.77 -19.15
N PHE A 855 -13.66 33.43 -19.13
CA PHE A 855 -14.45 33.81 -20.30
C PHE A 855 -14.52 35.34 -20.41
N PHE A 856 -14.01 35.90 -21.50
CA PHE A 856 -13.89 37.36 -21.66
C PHE A 856 -13.90 37.75 -23.14
N TYR A 857 -14.28 38.98 -23.45
CA TYR A 857 -14.13 39.49 -24.81
C TYR A 857 -12.67 39.89 -25.12
N LYS A 858 -12.16 39.51 -26.30
CA LYS A 858 -10.85 39.97 -26.81
C LYS A 858 -10.82 41.49 -26.98
N GLN A 859 -11.91 42.02 -27.55
CA GLN A 859 -12.13 43.42 -27.92
C GLN A 859 -13.63 43.72 -27.85
N LEU A 860 -14.01 44.98 -27.64
CA LEU A 860 -15.42 45.41 -27.67
C LEU A 860 -15.83 45.76 -29.11
N SER A 861 -15.79 44.77 -29.99
CA SER A 861 -16.38 44.87 -31.32
C SER A 861 -17.09 43.59 -31.70
N TYR A 862 -18.02 43.72 -32.65
CA TYR A 862 -18.67 42.62 -33.31
C TYR A 862 -18.49 42.75 -34.81
N GLU A 863 -18.31 41.61 -35.49
CA GLU A 863 -18.21 41.54 -36.94
C GLU A 863 -19.60 41.22 -37.50
N ILE A 864 -20.07 42.02 -38.48
CA ILE A 864 -21.28 41.71 -39.24
C ILE A 864 -20.86 41.19 -40.62
N ILE A 865 -21.29 39.98 -40.93
CA ILE A 865 -21.13 39.34 -42.24
C ILE A 865 -22.49 39.37 -42.92
N THR A 866 -22.67 40.25 -43.91
CA THR A 866 -23.95 40.40 -44.63
C THR A 866 -23.84 39.95 -46.07
N ASP A 867 -24.62 38.95 -46.46
CA ASP A 867 -24.84 38.59 -47.86
C ASP A 867 -25.65 39.69 -48.55
N GLN A 868 -25.11 40.23 -49.65
CA GLN A 868 -25.75 41.26 -50.45
C GLN A 868 -25.74 40.89 -51.94
N VAL A 869 -26.65 41.50 -52.70
CA VAL A 869 -26.83 41.22 -54.13
C VAL A 869 -25.65 41.80 -54.91
N ALA A 870 -24.79 40.94 -55.48
CA ALA A 870 -23.64 41.39 -56.27
C ALA A 870 -24.04 41.90 -57.67
N TYR A 871 -25.17 41.41 -58.21
CA TYR A 871 -25.71 41.85 -59.49
C TYR A 871 -27.23 41.95 -59.40
N ASP A 872 -27.72 43.18 -59.50
CA ASP A 872 -29.12 43.54 -59.37
C ASP A 872 -29.75 43.85 -60.74
N PHE A 873 -31.05 44.18 -60.75
CA PHE A 873 -31.74 44.48 -62.00
C PHE A 873 -31.26 45.79 -62.64
N PHE A 874 -30.85 46.78 -61.83
CA PHE A 874 -30.31 48.04 -62.35
C PHE A 874 -28.97 47.80 -63.09
N SER A 875 -28.07 47.01 -62.51
CA SER A 875 -26.80 46.61 -63.14
C SER A 875 -27.03 45.90 -64.48
N LEU A 876 -27.99 44.96 -64.55
CA LEU A 876 -28.37 44.30 -65.81
C LEU A 876 -28.86 45.29 -66.87
N MET A 877 -29.69 46.27 -66.49
CA MET A 877 -30.19 47.30 -67.41
C MET A 877 -29.08 48.25 -67.87
N CYS A 878 -28.16 48.61 -66.99
CA CYS A 878 -26.99 49.43 -67.32
C CYS A 878 -26.06 48.70 -68.30
N ASP A 879 -25.72 47.44 -68.06
CA ASP A 879 -24.85 46.66 -68.96
C ASP A 879 -25.54 46.39 -70.32
N THR A 880 -26.84 46.10 -70.31
CA THR A 880 -27.64 45.91 -71.54
C THR A 880 -27.67 47.20 -72.37
N GLY A 881 -27.92 48.35 -71.74
CA GLY A 881 -27.86 49.66 -72.38
C GLY A 881 -26.46 50.01 -72.87
N GLY A 882 -25.42 49.66 -72.11
CA GLY A 882 -24.02 49.84 -72.48
C GLY A 882 -23.62 49.05 -73.71
N ALA A 883 -24.01 47.77 -73.80
CA ALA A 883 -23.75 46.92 -74.97
C ALA A 883 -24.45 47.45 -76.23
N LEU A 884 -25.73 47.85 -76.12
CA LEU A 884 -26.50 48.43 -77.21
C LEU A 884 -25.93 49.79 -77.67
N GLY A 885 -25.52 50.64 -76.73
CA GLY A 885 -24.91 51.94 -77.02
C GLY A 885 -23.54 51.82 -77.67
N LEU A 886 -22.66 50.98 -77.13
CA LEU A 886 -21.28 50.81 -77.61
C LEU A 886 -21.21 50.16 -79.00
N LEU A 887 -22.01 49.11 -79.24
CA LEU A 887 -21.90 48.30 -80.46
C LEU A 887 -22.85 48.75 -81.58
N LEU A 888 -24.01 49.33 -81.25
CA LEU A 888 -25.02 49.73 -82.25
C LEU A 888 -25.29 51.25 -82.28
N GLY A 889 -24.71 52.03 -81.38
CA GLY A 889 -25.09 53.44 -81.19
C GLY A 889 -26.48 53.64 -80.59
N SER A 890 -27.12 52.56 -80.17
CA SER A 890 -28.53 52.58 -79.77
C SER A 890 -28.67 53.25 -78.41
N SER A 891 -29.53 54.25 -78.34
CA SER A 891 -29.97 54.90 -77.11
C SER A 891 -31.41 54.49 -76.77
N ILE A 892 -31.95 55.00 -75.67
CA ILE A 892 -33.37 54.83 -75.36
C ILE A 892 -34.29 55.45 -76.44
N LEU A 893 -33.85 56.52 -77.11
CA LEU A 893 -34.57 57.13 -78.22
C LEU A 893 -34.69 56.17 -79.42
N THR A 894 -33.66 55.37 -79.68
CA THR A 894 -33.65 54.35 -80.74
C THR A 894 -34.74 53.28 -80.52
N ILE A 895 -35.07 52.96 -79.26
CA ILE A 895 -36.18 52.06 -78.92
C ILE A 895 -37.53 52.72 -79.25
N PHE A 896 -37.68 54.02 -78.94
CA PHE A 896 -38.88 54.78 -79.31
C PHE A 896 -39.02 54.94 -80.84
N GLU A 897 -37.93 55.19 -81.57
CA GLU A 897 -37.90 55.22 -83.03
C GLU A 897 -38.35 53.88 -83.64
N LEU A 898 -37.84 52.76 -83.11
CA LEU A 898 -38.25 51.41 -83.54
C LEU A 898 -39.71 51.11 -83.21
N ALA A 899 -40.20 51.57 -82.05
CA ALA A 899 -41.60 51.40 -81.64
C ALA A 899 -42.54 52.25 -82.51
N ASP A 900 -42.20 53.51 -82.77
CA ASP A 900 -42.96 54.41 -83.65
C ASP A 900 -43.02 53.86 -85.08
N PHE A 901 -41.89 53.39 -85.62
CA PHE A 901 -41.86 52.69 -86.91
C PHE A 901 -42.74 51.43 -86.91
N ALA A 902 -42.68 50.60 -85.87
CA ALA A 902 -43.50 49.39 -85.77
C ALA A 902 -45.00 49.70 -85.66
N ILE A 903 -45.38 50.75 -84.92
CA ILE A 903 -46.76 51.24 -84.78
C ILE A 903 -47.24 51.80 -86.13
N GLY A 904 -46.49 52.70 -86.75
CA GLY A 904 -46.81 53.30 -88.05
C GLY A 904 -46.95 52.25 -89.16
N PHE A 905 -46.03 51.29 -89.24
CA PHE A 905 -46.07 50.19 -90.20
C PHE A 905 -47.27 49.25 -89.95
N SER A 906 -47.60 48.98 -88.68
CA SER A 906 -48.79 48.20 -88.31
C SER A 906 -50.08 48.94 -88.66
N PHE A 907 -50.12 50.25 -88.41
CA PHE A 907 -51.26 51.11 -88.76
C PHE A 907 -51.46 51.18 -90.27
N GLN A 908 -50.40 51.39 -91.07
CA GLN A 908 -50.49 51.33 -92.54
C GLN A 908 -50.97 49.96 -93.04
N LYS A 909 -50.46 48.84 -92.49
CA LYS A 909 -50.95 47.50 -92.84
C LYS A 909 -52.42 47.28 -92.47
N LEU A 910 -52.87 47.83 -91.34
CA LEU A 910 -54.27 47.79 -90.94
C LEU A 910 -55.13 48.64 -91.89
N LEU A 911 -54.69 49.86 -92.23
CA LEU A 911 -55.35 50.76 -93.17
C LEU A 911 -55.45 50.12 -94.56
N ALA A 912 -54.37 49.53 -95.06
CA ALA A 912 -54.34 48.80 -96.33
C ALA A 912 -55.27 47.57 -96.32
N LYS A 913 -55.36 46.82 -95.21
CA LYS A 913 -56.35 45.74 -95.06
C LYS A 913 -57.79 46.26 -95.04
N LEU A 914 -58.05 47.39 -94.36
CA LEU A 914 -59.38 48.01 -94.30
C LEU A 914 -59.79 48.58 -95.66
N LEU A 915 -58.88 49.23 -96.38
CA LEU A 915 -59.10 49.73 -97.74
C LEU A 915 -59.28 48.58 -98.74
N MET A 916 -58.50 47.50 -98.65
CA MET A 916 -58.71 46.28 -99.42
C MET A 916 -60.09 45.66 -99.12
N LYS A 917 -60.49 45.55 -97.85
CA LYS A 917 -61.83 45.06 -97.48
C LYS A 917 -62.93 45.94 -98.07
N LYS A 918 -62.78 47.26 -97.99
CA LYS A 918 -63.70 48.25 -98.58
C LYS A 918 -63.68 48.27 -100.12
N ARG A 919 -62.63 47.71 -100.75
CA ARG A 919 -62.53 47.52 -102.22
C ARG A 919 -63.16 46.20 -102.67
N VAL A 920 -63.14 45.18 -101.81
CA VAL A 920 -63.81 43.87 -102.02
C VAL A 920 -65.30 43.93 -101.65
N GLU A 921 -65.72 44.81 -100.73
CA GLU A 921 -67.14 45.09 -100.45
C GLU A 921 -67.79 46.03 -101.50
N ASN A 922 -67.00 46.58 -102.43
CA ASN A 922 -67.44 47.45 -103.54
C ASN A 922 -67.18 46.83 -104.94
N LEU A 923 -66.90 45.52 -104.99
CA LEU A 923 -66.75 44.70 -106.20
C LEU A 923 -67.77 43.55 -106.17
#